data_AF-A0ABD7YZU0-F1
#
_entry.id   AF-A0ABD7YZU0-F1
#
_cell.length_a   1.000
_cell.length_b   1.000
_cell.length_c   1.000
_cell.angle_alpha   90.00
_cell.angle_beta   90.00
_cell.angle_gamma   90.00
#
_symmetry.space_group_name_H-M   'P 1'
#
loop_
_entity.id
_entity.type
_entity.pdbx_description
1 polymer ?
#
loop_
_entity_poly.entity_id
_entity_poly.type
_entity_poly.pdbx_seq_one_letter_code
_entity_poly.pdbx_strand_id
1 'polypeptide(L)'
;MEEKDIDQQIEELNKITREDGKETYAQAQFNLACIYHKIKQDDKAEAILLNLTRENNPYIYARAQLSLEDIYNNIKQYDKAETVLLNITREDNPDIYARAQLSLGNKYHNIKQDDKAVAVLLNITREDNPNIYARAQFNLGNIYLNIKQYDKAEAVFLNITREENPDIYVRAQFNLGNIYLNIKHNYDKAETYFLNINKEDDPETYARAQYNLGVKYLDIIHDYDKAEKCFLNINKEDDPEAYINAQFNLGYIYFIIKHDYGRTERCFLNINKEDNPEAYARAQFNLGNIYFNLKHDYDKAETYFLNINKKNHPEAYARAQYNLGVKYLDIIHDYDKAKTYFLNINKEDHPETYANAQFSLGYIYLDIIHDYDKAETYFLNINKEDNPEAYADAQYNLGCCYDIKHNYSNAKAYYLNVFEQDSPGAYVQAKFELGKMYSSKAFKNFTEAQSCFLEAAKTATYSNCHPYYYICAQFILKLMQSNSSLISNKKKFEKLDETIFAKIRNICNLTNDIKNILFVSNVLENNKCSEKWPERRVAHYTKPSVLFNLLKGENPSKFRLNIVDFMNDPSENQVLTSWLNINNHPDNEIKSFLASFSFNHNCLNQFRLYGNEDNIIGSGISIAFNKDFFGLNTERSINNEIISSHSTKSINPLENKQIKFESNNNLHFLPLYRCLYFDPETGYMALAKRNKQSFYLENKNEKTPEIIDSEWDDYIGTLDESGKISKIRSKLKDIRNFIEELSNNHELQKISNLHELLSLAVLPISCLIKHAAFEDEDECRMIYITHIADDNIVEPQDYQSANSLYVEYTYVEEYIDNIYLGPQCKMQHKIWLQNHFKKKRREREIKLIKSEMPLR
;
A
#
# COMPACT_ATOMS: atom_id res chain seq x y z
N MET A 1 1.87 26.66 59.81
CA MET A 1 1.22 26.71 61.12
C MET A 1 2.22 26.14 62.10
N GLU A 2 2.80 26.99 62.94
CA GLU A 2 3.77 26.61 63.97
C GLU A 2 3.08 25.78 65.06
N GLU A 3 3.75 24.76 65.63
CA GLU A 3 3.21 23.87 66.69
C GLU A 3 2.57 24.64 67.87
N LYS A 4 3.05 25.87 68.16
CA LYS A 4 2.51 26.76 69.19
C LYS A 4 1.04 27.14 69.02
N ASP A 5 0.55 27.20 67.78
CA ASP A 5 -0.84 27.56 67.46
C ASP A 5 -1.78 26.35 67.67
N ILE A 6 -1.28 25.13 67.51
CA ILE A 6 -2.06 23.89 67.68
C ILE A 6 -2.28 23.57 69.16
N ASP A 7 -1.25 23.71 70.00
CA ASP A 7 -1.37 23.47 71.44
C ASP A 7 -2.35 24.45 72.10
N GLN A 8 -2.33 25.72 71.68
CA GLN A 8 -3.27 26.74 72.14
C GLN A 8 -4.71 26.41 71.71
N GLN A 9 -4.92 25.99 70.45
CA GLN A 9 -6.24 25.56 69.96
C GLN A 9 -6.77 24.33 70.71
N ILE A 10 -5.90 23.36 71.04
CA ILE A 10 -6.25 22.19 71.86
C ILE A 10 -6.68 22.64 73.27
N GLU A 11 -5.94 23.56 73.89
CA GLU A 11 -6.28 24.08 75.23
C GLU A 11 -7.62 24.82 75.24
N GLU A 12 -7.89 25.64 74.22
CA GLU A 12 -9.14 26.37 74.07
C GLU A 12 -10.34 25.43 73.85
N LEU A 13 -10.20 24.42 73.00
CA LEU A 13 -11.25 23.43 72.75
C LEU A 13 -11.52 22.53 73.98
N ASN A 14 -10.52 22.24 74.79
CA ASN A 14 -10.67 21.47 76.03
C ASN A 14 -11.39 22.22 77.15
N LYS A 15 -11.48 23.56 77.09
CA LYS A 15 -12.23 24.38 78.06
C LYS A 15 -13.74 24.27 77.87
N ILE A 16 -14.20 23.79 76.71
CA ILE A 16 -15.62 23.65 76.38
C ILE A 16 -16.14 22.33 76.96
N THR A 17 -17.12 22.43 77.84
CA THR A 17 -17.74 21.32 78.57
C THR A 17 -19.18 21.07 78.11
N ARG A 18 -19.82 20.02 78.63
CA ARG A 18 -21.24 19.74 78.34
C ARG A 18 -22.19 20.82 78.87
N GLU A 19 -21.74 21.65 79.81
CA GLU A 19 -22.52 22.75 80.38
C GLU A 19 -22.66 23.93 79.39
N ASP A 20 -21.76 24.03 78.42
CA ASP A 20 -21.73 25.07 77.38
C ASP A 20 -22.70 24.79 76.20
N GLY A 21 -23.51 23.73 76.33
CA GLY A 21 -24.49 23.29 75.34
C GLY A 21 -24.06 22.04 74.56
N LYS A 22 -25.03 21.15 74.29
CA LYS A 22 -24.77 19.86 73.62
C LYS A 22 -24.12 20.00 72.25
N GLU A 23 -24.57 20.97 71.45
CA GLU A 23 -24.05 21.22 70.10
C GLU A 23 -22.66 21.85 70.13
N THR A 24 -22.46 22.87 70.98
CA THR A 24 -21.17 23.53 71.19
C THR A 24 -20.09 22.54 71.63
N TYR A 25 -20.43 21.68 72.59
CA TYR A 25 -19.56 20.62 73.06
C TYR A 25 -19.23 19.62 71.94
N ALA A 26 -20.24 19.14 71.19
CA ALA A 26 -20.01 18.21 70.10
C ALA A 26 -19.09 18.79 69.02
N GLN A 27 -19.28 20.06 68.66
CA GLN A 27 -18.46 20.73 67.66
C GLN A 27 -17.02 20.91 68.14
N ALA A 28 -16.84 21.26 69.41
CA ALA A 28 -15.52 21.39 70.02
C ALA A 28 -14.76 20.06 70.03
N GLN A 29 -15.41 18.98 70.45
CA GLN A 29 -14.84 17.64 70.47
C GLN A 29 -14.53 17.11 69.07
N PHE A 30 -15.40 17.33 68.09
CA PHE A 30 -15.12 16.96 66.70
C PHE A 30 -13.91 17.71 66.14
N ASN A 31 -13.81 19.03 66.36
CA ASN A 31 -12.66 19.83 65.93
C ASN A 31 -11.36 19.35 66.61
N LEU A 32 -11.43 19.03 67.91
CA LEU A 32 -10.30 18.50 68.67
C LEU A 32 -9.82 17.16 68.09
N ALA A 33 -10.75 16.26 67.74
CA ALA A 33 -10.42 15.01 67.07
C ALA A 33 -9.77 15.22 65.69
N CYS A 34 -10.27 16.16 64.87
CA CYS A 34 -9.65 16.50 63.60
C CYS A 34 -8.21 17.02 63.77
N ILE A 35 -7.94 17.81 64.82
CA ILE A 35 -6.59 18.26 65.15
C ILE A 35 -5.70 17.07 65.51
N TYR A 36 -6.17 16.17 66.38
CA TYR A 36 -5.42 14.98 66.76
C TYR A 36 -5.11 14.06 65.57
N HIS A 37 -6.08 13.86 64.67
CA HIS A 37 -5.87 13.11 63.43
C HIS A 37 -4.81 13.78 62.53
N LYS A 38 -4.86 15.12 62.40
CA LYS A 38 -3.89 15.90 61.62
C LYS A 38 -2.46 15.78 62.14
N ILE A 39 -2.27 15.71 63.46
CA ILE A 39 -0.96 15.48 64.09
C ILE A 39 -0.62 13.98 64.24
N LYS A 40 -1.36 13.10 63.56
CA LYS A 40 -1.17 11.63 63.55
C LYS A 40 -1.28 10.96 64.92
N GLN A 41 -2.06 11.53 65.82
CA GLN A 41 -2.43 10.93 67.11
C GLN A 41 -3.81 10.27 67.00
N ASP A 42 -3.92 9.28 66.11
CA ASP A 42 -5.18 8.65 65.73
C ASP A 42 -5.89 7.95 66.88
N ASP A 43 -5.14 7.36 67.84
CA ASP A 43 -5.73 6.76 69.05
C ASP A 43 -6.51 7.79 69.89
N LYS A 44 -6.02 9.03 69.97
CA LYS A 44 -6.70 10.11 70.68
C LYS A 44 -7.88 10.64 69.89
N ALA A 45 -7.73 10.78 68.57
CA ALA A 45 -8.81 11.18 67.69
C ALA A 45 -9.97 10.17 67.74
N GLU A 46 -9.68 8.86 67.64
CA GLU A 46 -10.66 7.78 67.75
C GLU A 46 -11.40 7.85 69.08
N ALA A 47 -10.67 7.94 70.21
CA ALA A 47 -11.28 8.01 71.54
C ALA A 47 -12.25 9.19 71.70
N ILE A 48 -11.94 10.35 71.09
CA ILE A 48 -12.81 11.53 71.12
C ILE A 48 -14.02 11.35 70.21
N LEU A 49 -13.84 10.83 68.99
CA LEU A 49 -14.92 10.61 68.03
C LEU A 49 -15.93 9.57 68.52
N LEU A 50 -15.49 8.51 69.21
CA LEU A 50 -16.36 7.49 69.79
C LEU A 50 -17.27 8.02 70.92
N ASN A 51 -16.90 9.14 71.55
CA ASN A 51 -17.70 9.77 72.61
C ASN A 51 -18.82 10.68 72.09
N LEU A 52 -18.84 10.97 70.79
CA LEU A 52 -19.90 11.77 70.16
C LEU A 52 -21.12 10.89 69.89
N THR A 53 -22.31 11.31 70.36
CA THR A 53 -23.56 10.58 70.15
C THR A 53 -24.55 11.38 69.30
N ARG A 54 -25.51 10.68 68.66
CA ARG A 54 -26.60 11.31 67.90
C ARG A 54 -27.41 12.33 68.71
N GLU A 55 -27.56 12.10 70.02
CA GLU A 55 -28.28 13.02 70.92
C GLU A 55 -27.57 14.36 71.13
N ASN A 56 -26.25 14.42 70.89
CA ASN A 56 -25.51 15.66 71.00
C ASN A 56 -25.81 16.58 69.81
N ASN A 57 -25.67 16.03 68.60
CA ASN A 57 -26.01 16.65 67.32
C ASN A 57 -25.90 15.58 66.20
N PRO A 58 -26.97 15.26 65.46
CA PRO A 58 -26.94 14.21 64.43
C PRO A 58 -25.94 14.47 63.30
N TYR A 59 -25.81 15.71 62.85
CA TYR A 59 -24.87 16.10 61.80
C TYR A 59 -23.41 15.89 62.22
N ILE A 60 -23.05 16.33 63.44
CA ILE A 60 -21.68 16.16 63.97
C ILE A 60 -21.39 14.67 64.24
N TYR A 61 -22.37 13.91 64.72
CA TYR A 61 -22.24 12.46 64.86
C TYR A 61 -21.92 11.79 63.52
N ALA A 62 -22.65 12.12 62.45
CA ALA A 62 -22.41 11.54 61.13
C ALA A 62 -21.02 11.91 60.58
N ARG A 63 -20.56 13.16 60.78
CA ARG A 63 -19.18 13.55 60.45
C ARG A 63 -18.15 12.75 61.24
N ALA A 64 -18.41 12.51 62.53
CA ALA A 64 -17.53 11.73 63.36
C ALA A 64 -17.40 10.28 62.89
N GLN A 65 -18.51 9.67 62.45
CA GLN A 65 -18.50 8.32 61.87
C GLN A 65 -17.69 8.25 60.57
N LEU A 66 -17.78 9.25 59.68
CA LEU A 66 -16.93 9.32 58.49
C LEU A 66 -15.44 9.45 58.86
N SER A 67 -15.09 10.31 59.81
CA SER A 67 -13.70 10.46 60.25
C SER A 67 -13.16 9.20 60.94
N LEU A 68 -14.00 8.45 61.65
CA LEU A 68 -13.65 7.13 62.18
C LEU A 68 -13.40 6.12 61.05
N GLU A 69 -14.17 6.18 59.96
CA GLU A 69 -13.94 5.32 58.80
C GLU A 69 -12.57 5.58 58.18
N ASP A 70 -12.20 6.85 57.96
CA ASP A 70 -10.89 7.23 57.45
C ASP A 70 -9.75 6.68 58.33
N ILE A 71 -9.87 6.83 59.66
CA ILE A 71 -8.91 6.29 60.63
C ILE A 71 -8.83 4.76 60.51
N TYR A 72 -9.97 4.07 60.49
CA TYR A 72 -10.01 2.61 60.40
C TYR A 72 -9.46 2.07 59.08
N ASN A 73 -9.68 2.76 57.96
CA ASN A 73 -9.06 2.42 56.68
C ASN A 73 -7.54 2.57 56.73
N ASN A 74 -7.03 3.65 57.36
CA ASN A 74 -5.59 3.88 57.50
C ASN A 74 -4.90 2.76 58.30
N ILE A 75 -5.53 2.27 59.36
CA ILE A 75 -5.03 1.14 60.17
C ILE A 75 -5.49 -0.23 59.66
N LYS A 76 -6.08 -0.29 58.46
CA LYS A 76 -6.56 -1.51 57.76
C LYS A 76 -7.59 -2.34 58.54
N GLN A 77 -8.38 -1.71 59.41
CA GLN A 77 -9.49 -2.33 60.14
C GLN A 77 -10.82 -2.18 59.38
N TYR A 78 -10.91 -2.82 58.20
CA TYR A 78 -12.01 -2.61 57.26
C TYR A 78 -13.40 -3.00 57.79
N ASP A 79 -13.48 -3.95 58.72
CA ASP A 79 -14.76 -4.36 59.32
C ASP A 79 -15.30 -3.27 60.26
N LYS A 80 -14.42 -2.58 60.99
CA LYS A 80 -14.79 -1.43 61.81
C LYS A 80 -15.16 -0.23 60.94
N ALA A 81 -14.41 0.01 59.87
CA ALA A 81 -14.72 1.03 58.86
C ALA A 81 -16.14 0.85 58.28
N GLU A 82 -16.50 -0.37 57.90
CA GLU A 82 -17.85 -0.67 57.42
C GLU A 82 -18.92 -0.45 58.49
N THR A 83 -18.64 -0.89 59.72
CA THR A 83 -19.57 -0.73 60.85
C THR A 83 -19.91 0.73 61.10
N VAL A 84 -18.92 1.63 61.09
CA VAL A 84 -19.18 3.07 61.31
C VAL A 84 -19.92 3.72 60.14
N LEU A 85 -19.70 3.30 58.90
CA LEU A 85 -20.49 3.78 57.76
C LEU A 85 -21.96 3.32 57.82
N LEU A 86 -22.21 2.08 58.25
CA LEU A 86 -23.55 1.54 58.43
C LEU A 86 -24.33 2.24 59.57
N ASN A 87 -23.62 2.86 60.51
CA ASN A 87 -24.23 3.66 61.57
C ASN A 87 -24.72 5.03 61.10
N ILE A 88 -24.42 5.47 59.88
CA ILE A 88 -24.91 6.76 59.38
C ILE A 88 -26.30 6.56 58.76
N THR A 89 -27.28 7.35 59.18
CA THR A 89 -28.65 7.32 58.64
C THR A 89 -28.96 8.59 57.85
N ARG A 90 -29.95 8.53 56.95
CA ARG A 90 -30.36 9.69 56.14
C ARG A 90 -30.85 10.87 56.98
N GLU A 91 -31.45 10.60 58.14
CA GLU A 91 -31.93 11.62 59.09
C GLU A 91 -30.79 12.40 59.74
N ASP A 92 -29.61 11.79 59.89
CA ASP A 92 -28.45 12.45 60.50
C ASP A 92 -27.96 13.59 59.61
N ASN A 93 -27.78 13.31 58.32
CA ASN A 93 -27.56 14.29 57.25
C ASN A 93 -27.59 13.60 55.87
N PRO A 94 -28.43 14.05 54.92
CA PRO A 94 -28.54 13.40 53.60
C PRO A 94 -27.24 13.34 52.78
N ASP A 95 -26.44 14.42 52.75
CA ASP A 95 -25.16 14.45 52.02
C ASP A 95 -24.15 13.45 52.60
N ILE A 96 -23.99 13.43 53.92
CA ILE A 96 -23.06 12.52 54.60
C ILE A 96 -23.52 11.06 54.47
N TYR A 97 -24.83 10.81 54.57
CA TYR A 97 -25.40 9.49 54.30
C TYR A 97 -25.07 9.02 52.88
N ALA A 98 -25.26 9.88 51.88
CA ALA A 98 -24.93 9.55 50.49
C ALA A 98 -23.43 9.26 50.30
N ARG A 99 -22.53 10.01 50.95
CA ARG A 99 -21.08 9.72 50.96
C ARG A 99 -20.80 8.33 51.55
N ALA A 100 -21.40 8.01 52.67
CA ALA A 100 -21.22 6.72 53.35
C ALA A 100 -21.69 5.54 52.47
N GLN A 101 -22.86 5.66 51.86
CA GLN A 101 -23.37 4.65 50.92
C GLN A 101 -22.48 4.50 49.68
N LEU A 102 -21.94 5.60 49.14
CA LEU A 102 -21.03 5.57 47.99
C LEU A 102 -19.72 4.84 48.35
N SER A 103 -19.14 5.14 49.53
CA SER A 103 -17.94 4.47 50.03
C SER A 103 -18.17 2.97 50.25
N LEU A 104 -19.29 2.58 50.86
CA LEU A 104 -19.69 1.18 51.02
C LEU A 104 -19.84 0.48 49.66
N GLY A 105 -20.48 1.15 48.69
CA GLY A 105 -20.67 0.62 47.33
C GLY A 105 -19.34 0.33 46.65
N ASN A 106 -18.41 1.27 46.70
CA ASN A 106 -17.06 1.12 46.14
C ASN A 106 -16.30 -0.02 46.84
N LYS A 107 -16.37 -0.09 48.17
CA LYS A 107 -15.76 -1.17 48.96
C LYS A 107 -16.28 -2.54 48.51
N TYR A 108 -17.60 -2.70 48.45
CA TYR A 108 -18.23 -3.97 48.06
C TYR A 108 -17.90 -4.37 46.63
N HIS A 109 -17.86 -3.43 45.69
CA HIS A 109 -17.42 -3.71 44.32
C HIS A 109 -15.96 -4.17 44.27
N ASN A 110 -15.06 -3.52 45.02
CA ASN A 110 -13.64 -3.88 45.08
C ASN A 110 -13.41 -5.30 45.61
N ILE A 111 -14.25 -5.78 46.55
CA ILE A 111 -14.22 -7.17 47.04
C ILE A 111 -15.11 -8.13 46.23
N LYS A 112 -15.58 -7.71 45.05
CA LYS A 112 -16.43 -8.47 44.11
C LYS A 112 -17.77 -8.93 44.69
N GLN A 113 -18.31 -8.19 45.66
CA GLN A 113 -19.65 -8.36 46.20
C GLN A 113 -20.64 -7.42 45.51
N ASP A 114 -20.78 -7.56 44.19
CA ASP A 114 -21.52 -6.63 43.34
C ASP A 114 -23.00 -6.49 43.74
N ASP A 115 -23.65 -7.56 44.22
CA ASP A 115 -25.03 -7.49 44.70
C ASP A 115 -25.18 -6.54 45.90
N LYS A 116 -24.22 -6.57 46.84
CA LYS A 116 -24.21 -5.66 47.99
C LYS A 116 -23.86 -4.24 47.57
N ALA A 117 -22.92 -4.09 46.63
CA ALA A 117 -22.55 -2.80 46.07
C ALA A 117 -23.76 -2.12 45.41
N VAL A 118 -24.51 -2.86 44.60
CA VAL A 118 -25.74 -2.37 43.97
C VAL A 118 -26.77 -1.98 45.01
N ALA A 119 -26.99 -2.80 46.04
CA ALA A 119 -27.99 -2.53 47.07
C ALA A 119 -27.73 -1.21 47.81
N VAL A 120 -26.48 -0.92 48.21
CA VAL A 120 -26.15 0.33 48.91
C VAL A 120 -26.14 1.55 47.98
N LEU A 121 -25.68 1.40 46.74
CA LEU A 121 -25.67 2.51 45.78
C LEU A 121 -27.09 2.94 45.35
N LEU A 122 -28.05 2.01 45.29
CA LEU A 122 -29.46 2.31 45.01
C LEU A 122 -30.15 3.11 46.13
N ASN A 123 -29.60 3.12 47.35
CA ASN A 123 -30.13 3.92 48.45
C ASN A 123 -29.86 5.42 48.30
N ILE A 124 -28.95 5.82 47.39
CA ILE A 124 -28.60 7.22 47.18
C ILE A 124 -29.62 7.85 46.23
N THR A 125 -30.23 8.95 46.64
CA THR A 125 -31.21 9.70 45.85
C THR A 125 -30.66 11.06 45.40
N ARG A 126 -31.26 11.63 44.35
CA ARG A 126 -30.87 12.94 43.83
C ARG A 126 -31.03 14.07 44.86
N GLU A 127 -31.99 13.94 45.78
CA GLU A 127 -32.25 14.92 46.85
C GLU A 127 -31.17 14.91 47.93
N ASP A 128 -30.49 13.77 48.15
CA ASP A 128 -29.45 13.65 49.17
C ASP A 128 -28.24 14.53 48.81
N ASN A 129 -27.75 14.36 47.58
CA ASN A 129 -26.70 15.19 46.97
C ASN A 129 -26.62 14.89 45.47
N PRO A 130 -26.88 15.85 44.57
CA PRO A 130 -26.92 15.57 43.12
C PRO A 130 -25.59 15.07 42.52
N ASN A 131 -24.45 15.59 42.99
CA ASN A 131 -23.13 15.16 42.52
C ASN A 131 -22.79 13.71 42.96
N ILE A 132 -23.07 13.37 44.22
CA ILE A 132 -22.86 12.00 44.73
C ILE A 132 -23.83 11.02 44.08
N TYR A 133 -25.07 11.43 43.84
CA TYR A 133 -26.04 10.64 43.09
C TYR A 133 -25.53 10.31 41.69
N ALA A 134 -25.02 11.30 40.94
CA ALA A 134 -24.42 11.07 39.63
C ALA A 134 -23.26 10.06 39.67
N ARG A 135 -22.36 10.17 40.67
CA ARG A 135 -21.28 9.19 40.89
C ARG A 135 -21.80 7.79 41.20
N ALA A 136 -22.84 7.68 42.03
CA ALA A 136 -23.46 6.41 42.37
C ALA A 136 -24.10 5.74 41.15
N GLN A 137 -24.84 6.50 40.33
CA GLN A 137 -25.43 6.00 39.08
C GLN A 137 -24.34 5.53 38.10
N PHE A 138 -23.23 6.27 37.98
CA PHE A 138 -22.12 5.88 37.13
C PHE A 138 -21.47 4.57 37.59
N ASN A 139 -21.24 4.42 38.91
CA ASN A 139 -20.68 3.21 39.49
C ASN A 139 -21.62 2.01 39.32
N LEU A 140 -22.93 2.19 39.53
CA LEU A 140 -23.95 1.19 39.20
C LEU A 140 -23.87 0.77 37.75
N GLY A 141 -23.73 1.73 36.82
CA GLY A 141 -23.62 1.46 35.39
C GLY A 141 -22.41 0.61 35.05
N ASN A 142 -21.25 0.92 35.62
CA ASN A 142 -20.02 0.13 35.44
C ASN A 142 -20.14 -1.28 36.04
N ILE A 143 -20.76 -1.43 37.21
CA ILE A 143 -21.04 -2.75 37.79
C ILE A 143 -21.94 -3.55 36.85
N TYR A 144 -23.02 -2.94 36.34
CA TYR A 144 -23.93 -3.60 35.39
C TYR A 144 -23.23 -3.97 34.07
N LEU A 145 -22.31 -3.14 33.55
CA LEU A 145 -21.48 -3.49 32.41
C LEU A 145 -20.61 -4.74 32.68
N ASN A 146 -19.95 -4.78 33.85
CA ASN A 146 -19.09 -5.90 34.24
C ASN A 146 -19.85 -7.23 34.35
N ILE A 147 -21.09 -7.19 34.87
CA ILE A 147 -21.97 -8.37 34.93
C ILE A 147 -22.83 -8.55 33.66
N LYS A 148 -22.54 -7.81 32.59
CA LYS A 148 -23.19 -7.88 31.26
C LYS A 148 -24.70 -7.61 31.26
N GLN A 149 -25.21 -6.84 32.23
CA GLN A 149 -26.60 -6.37 32.29
C GLN A 149 -26.75 -5.01 31.60
N TYR A 150 -26.57 -4.98 30.28
CA TYR A 150 -26.46 -3.74 29.50
C TYR A 150 -27.68 -2.82 29.57
N ASP A 151 -28.90 -3.35 29.64
CA ASP A 151 -30.11 -2.53 29.73
C ASP A 151 -30.23 -1.82 31.09
N LYS A 152 -29.76 -2.46 32.17
CA LYS A 152 -29.70 -1.80 33.48
C LYS A 152 -28.59 -0.76 33.52
N ALA A 153 -27.44 -1.04 32.89
CA ALA A 153 -26.35 -0.08 32.76
C ALA A 153 -26.82 1.17 32.00
N GLU A 154 -27.51 0.99 30.88
CA GLU A 154 -28.11 2.10 30.13
C GLU A 154 -29.06 2.93 31.00
N ALA A 155 -29.99 2.28 31.71
CA ALA A 155 -30.99 2.96 32.52
C ALA A 155 -30.36 3.87 33.59
N VAL A 156 -29.31 3.42 34.27
CA VAL A 156 -28.63 4.23 35.30
C VAL A 156 -27.73 5.31 34.69
N PHE A 157 -27.07 5.07 33.56
CA PHE A 157 -26.31 6.12 32.88
C PHE A 157 -27.21 7.26 32.36
N LEU A 158 -28.43 6.96 31.92
CA LEU A 158 -29.41 7.96 31.46
C LEU A 158 -29.93 8.87 32.59
N ASN A 159 -29.79 8.47 33.86
CA ASN A 159 -30.19 9.29 35.00
C ASN A 159 -29.22 10.44 35.31
N ILE A 160 -28.02 10.43 34.71
CA ILE A 160 -26.96 11.40 34.98
C ILE A 160 -27.14 12.60 34.07
N THR A 161 -27.12 13.81 34.65
CA THR A 161 -27.22 15.06 33.89
C THR A 161 -25.92 15.87 33.99
N ARG A 162 -25.66 16.70 32.96
CA ARG A 162 -24.46 17.54 32.90
C ARG A 162 -24.39 18.56 34.03
N GLU A 163 -25.53 19.10 34.48
CA GLU A 163 -25.60 20.11 35.55
C GLU A 163 -25.18 19.55 36.92
N GLU A 164 -25.42 18.26 37.17
CA GLU A 164 -25.07 17.60 38.44
C GLU A 164 -23.56 17.38 38.56
N ASN A 165 -22.94 16.88 37.50
CA ASN A 165 -21.51 16.65 37.42
C ASN A 165 -21.08 16.50 35.94
N PRO A 166 -20.45 17.52 35.32
CA PRO A 166 -20.06 17.47 33.92
C PRO A 166 -19.09 16.34 33.55
N ASP A 167 -18.07 16.09 34.38
CA ASP A 167 -17.06 15.02 34.17
C ASP A 167 -17.69 13.63 34.18
N ILE A 168 -18.57 13.35 35.17
CA ILE A 168 -19.26 12.06 35.24
C ILE A 168 -20.28 11.90 34.12
N TYR A 169 -20.95 12.99 33.74
CA TYR A 169 -21.90 12.98 32.62
C TYR A 169 -21.22 12.56 31.32
N VAL A 170 -20.09 13.16 30.95
CA VAL A 170 -19.42 12.80 29.68
C VAL A 170 -18.89 11.37 29.67
N ARG A 171 -18.39 10.87 30.80
CA ARG A 171 -18.00 9.45 30.94
C ARG A 171 -19.20 8.50 30.80
N ALA A 172 -20.36 8.87 31.34
CA ALA A 172 -21.60 8.12 31.16
C ALA A 172 -22.08 8.13 29.70
N GLN A 173 -22.01 9.29 29.02
CA GLN A 173 -22.31 9.40 27.59
C GLN A 173 -21.37 8.53 26.75
N PHE A 174 -20.07 8.49 27.08
CA PHE A 174 -19.11 7.63 26.40
C PHE A 174 -19.46 6.14 26.53
N ASN A 175 -19.81 5.70 27.75
CA ASN A 175 -20.25 4.32 27.99
C ASN A 175 -21.56 3.98 27.27
N LEU A 176 -22.53 4.89 27.25
CA LEU A 176 -23.77 4.75 26.45
C LEU A 176 -23.44 4.62 24.96
N GLY A 177 -22.57 5.48 24.43
CA GLY A 177 -22.08 5.40 23.06
C GLY A 177 -21.49 4.02 22.74
N ASN A 178 -20.65 3.48 23.62
CA ASN A 178 -20.04 2.15 23.46
C ASN A 178 -21.06 1.01 23.53
N ILE A 179 -22.04 1.05 24.44
CA ILE A 179 -23.14 0.07 24.48
C ILE A 179 -23.87 0.05 23.13
N TYR A 180 -24.20 1.23 22.60
CA TYR A 180 -24.95 1.34 21.37
C TYR A 180 -24.13 0.97 20.13
N LEU A 181 -22.83 1.29 20.10
CA LEU A 181 -21.91 0.94 19.01
C LEU A 181 -21.64 -0.56 18.95
N ASN A 182 -21.24 -1.16 20.07
CA ASN A 182 -20.65 -2.50 20.10
C ASN A 182 -21.64 -3.62 20.45
N ILE A 183 -22.70 -3.31 21.21
CA ILE A 183 -23.65 -4.33 21.70
C ILE A 183 -24.98 -4.25 20.95
N LYS A 184 -25.57 -3.05 20.89
CA LYS A 184 -26.89 -2.87 20.26
C LYS A 184 -26.81 -2.61 18.75
N HIS A 185 -25.62 -2.33 18.22
CA HIS A 185 -25.37 -1.99 16.82
C HIS A 185 -26.32 -0.89 16.28
N ASN A 186 -26.72 0.05 17.13
CA ASN A 186 -27.50 1.23 16.74
C ASN A 186 -26.57 2.43 16.66
N TYR A 187 -26.03 2.59 15.45
CA TYR A 187 -24.97 3.52 15.11
C TYR A 187 -25.39 5.00 15.23
N ASP A 188 -26.65 5.33 14.98
CA ASP A 188 -27.16 6.70 15.08
C ASP A 188 -27.28 7.16 16.53
N LYS A 189 -27.77 6.27 17.41
CA LYS A 189 -27.78 6.54 18.85
C LYS A 189 -26.37 6.61 19.42
N ALA A 190 -25.47 5.71 19.02
CA ALA A 190 -24.08 5.75 19.44
C ALA A 190 -23.44 7.11 19.10
N GLU A 191 -23.65 7.59 17.86
CA GLU A 191 -23.17 8.89 17.42
C GLU A 191 -23.77 10.04 18.24
N THR A 192 -25.07 10.00 18.52
CA THR A 192 -25.73 11.00 19.36
C THR A 192 -25.06 11.10 20.73
N TYR A 193 -24.80 9.97 21.40
CA TYR A 193 -24.15 9.96 22.71
C TYR A 193 -22.69 10.45 22.65
N PHE A 194 -21.92 10.06 21.64
CA PHE A 194 -20.54 10.55 21.50
C PHE A 194 -20.49 12.06 21.18
N LEU A 195 -21.45 12.59 20.41
CA LEU A 195 -21.53 14.03 20.10
C LEU A 195 -21.95 14.90 21.30
N ASN A 196 -22.55 14.32 22.33
CA ASN A 196 -22.89 15.05 23.57
C ASN A 196 -21.66 15.31 24.47
N ILE A 197 -20.51 14.72 24.16
CA ILE A 197 -19.29 14.86 24.96
C ILE A 197 -18.57 16.15 24.55
N ASN A 198 -18.40 17.07 25.50
CA ASN A 198 -17.67 18.31 25.28
C ASN A 198 -16.23 18.19 25.78
N LYS A 199 -15.29 18.74 24.99
CA LYS A 199 -13.86 18.77 25.34
C LYS A 199 -13.56 19.50 26.65
N GLU A 200 -14.34 20.53 27.01
CA GLU A 200 -14.14 21.30 28.24
C GLU A 200 -14.46 20.51 29.52
N ASP A 201 -15.33 19.50 29.42
CA ASP A 201 -15.78 18.71 30.57
C ASP A 201 -14.75 17.62 30.93
N ASP A 202 -14.22 16.92 29.91
CA ASP A 202 -13.14 15.94 30.03
C ASP A 202 -12.43 15.73 28.67
N PRO A 203 -11.23 16.30 28.46
CA PRO A 203 -10.48 16.18 27.21
C PRO A 203 -10.15 14.75 26.81
N GLU A 204 -9.81 13.88 27.77
CA GLU A 204 -9.44 12.48 27.51
C GLU A 204 -10.64 11.70 26.96
N THR A 205 -11.80 11.83 27.63
CA THR A 205 -13.04 11.19 27.19
C THR A 205 -13.51 11.73 25.84
N TYR A 206 -13.34 13.04 25.59
CA TYR A 206 -13.64 13.64 24.28
C TYR A 206 -12.77 13.05 23.16
N ALA A 207 -11.45 12.94 23.37
CA ALA A 207 -10.53 12.36 22.40
C ALA A 207 -10.90 10.91 22.06
N ARG A 208 -11.22 10.09 23.07
CA ARG A 208 -11.68 8.71 22.87
C ARG A 208 -13.01 8.62 22.12
N ALA A 209 -13.95 9.52 22.41
CA ALA A 209 -15.23 9.59 21.71
C ALA A 209 -15.06 9.98 20.24
N GLN A 210 -14.21 10.97 19.94
CA GLN A 210 -13.86 11.35 18.57
C GLN A 210 -13.18 10.20 17.82
N TYR A 211 -12.31 9.45 18.49
CA TYR A 211 -11.68 8.27 17.89
C TYR A 211 -12.72 7.21 17.51
N ASN A 212 -13.63 6.87 18.42
CA ASN A 212 -14.70 5.89 18.17
C ASN A 212 -15.66 6.34 17.05
N LEU A 213 -16.02 7.63 17.02
CA LEU A 213 -16.77 8.22 15.91
C LEU A 213 -16.01 8.12 14.58
N GLY A 214 -14.72 8.43 14.59
CA GLY A 214 -13.87 8.35 13.40
C GLY A 214 -13.79 6.92 12.85
N VAL A 215 -13.57 5.93 13.72
CA VAL A 215 -13.56 4.51 13.35
C VAL A 215 -14.92 4.05 12.82
N LYS A 216 -16.02 4.45 13.47
CA LYS A 216 -17.38 4.18 12.98
C LYS A 216 -17.59 4.71 11.55
N TYR A 217 -17.22 5.97 11.29
CA TYR A 217 -17.35 6.55 9.95
C TYR A 217 -16.44 5.89 8.93
N LEU A 218 -15.23 5.49 9.33
CA LEU A 218 -14.27 4.81 8.46
C LEU A 218 -14.73 3.39 8.07
N ASP A 219 -15.09 2.57 9.05
CA ASP A 219 -15.26 1.12 8.87
C ASP A 219 -16.71 0.66 8.67
N ILE A 220 -17.70 1.41 9.14
CA ILE A 220 -19.12 1.00 9.10
C ILE A 220 -19.89 1.81 8.07
N ILE A 221 -19.76 3.14 8.12
CA ILE A 221 -20.51 4.04 7.24
C ILE A 221 -19.76 4.28 5.92
N HIS A 222 -18.42 4.16 5.93
CA HIS A 222 -17.53 4.53 4.83
C HIS A 222 -17.68 6.01 4.40
N ASP A 223 -17.90 6.90 5.38
CA ASP A 223 -17.90 8.36 5.21
C ASP A 223 -16.52 8.91 5.62
N TYR A 224 -15.58 8.88 4.68
CA TYR A 224 -14.17 9.17 4.94
C TYR A 224 -13.90 10.63 5.34
N ASP A 225 -14.72 11.58 4.87
CA ASP A 225 -14.56 13.00 5.22
C ASP A 225 -14.98 13.27 6.67
N LYS A 226 -16.06 12.63 7.16
CA LYS A 226 -16.40 12.69 8.58
C LYS A 226 -15.38 11.96 9.45
N ALA A 227 -14.87 10.82 8.99
CA ALA A 227 -13.81 10.09 9.69
C ALA A 227 -12.56 10.97 9.86
N GLU A 228 -12.09 11.59 8.78
CA GLU A 228 -10.97 12.54 8.80
C GLU A 228 -11.22 13.67 9.81
N LYS A 229 -12.41 14.29 9.75
CA LYS A 229 -12.76 15.40 10.67
C LYS A 229 -12.71 14.97 12.14
N CYS A 230 -13.23 13.79 12.47
CA CYS A 230 -13.18 13.25 13.83
C CYS A 230 -11.74 13.01 14.29
N PHE A 231 -10.90 12.37 13.46
CA PHE A 231 -9.51 12.12 13.82
C PHE A 231 -8.68 13.41 13.95
N LEU A 232 -8.97 14.44 13.15
CA LEU A 232 -8.32 15.75 13.25
C LEU A 232 -8.69 16.53 14.52
N ASN A 233 -9.80 16.20 15.20
CA ASN A 233 -10.20 16.84 16.45
C ASN A 233 -9.42 16.32 17.68
N ILE A 234 -8.57 15.29 17.51
CA ILE A 234 -7.85 14.65 18.61
C ILE A 234 -6.46 15.28 18.73
N ASN A 235 -6.13 15.78 19.93
CA ASN A 235 -4.79 16.30 20.23
C ASN A 235 -3.99 15.32 21.08
N LYS A 236 -2.66 15.30 20.89
CA LYS A 236 -1.74 14.44 21.66
C LYS A 236 -1.81 14.69 23.18
N GLU A 237 -2.07 15.92 23.60
CA GLU A 237 -2.16 16.29 25.02
C GLU A 237 -3.44 15.77 25.70
N ASP A 238 -4.50 15.51 24.92
CA ASP A 238 -5.79 15.06 25.46
C ASP A 238 -5.77 13.55 25.77
N ASP A 239 -5.31 12.75 24.80
CA ASP A 239 -5.10 11.30 24.93
C ASP A 239 -4.02 10.86 23.91
N PRO A 240 -2.78 10.56 24.35
CA PRO A 240 -1.69 10.17 23.46
C PRO A 240 -1.96 8.90 22.65
N GLU A 241 -2.65 7.92 23.23
CA GLU A 241 -2.94 6.64 22.59
C GLU A 241 -4.00 6.81 21.49
N ALA A 242 -5.10 7.53 21.80
CA ALA A 242 -6.12 7.86 20.82
C ALA A 242 -5.55 8.72 19.68
N TYR A 243 -4.66 9.67 19.99
CA TYR A 243 -3.98 10.48 18.99
C TYR A 243 -3.16 9.64 18.02
N ILE A 244 -2.37 8.68 18.50
CA ILE A 244 -1.53 7.83 17.65
C ILE A 244 -2.37 6.95 16.74
N ASN A 245 -3.42 6.32 17.28
CA ASN A 245 -4.34 5.51 16.49
C ASN A 245 -5.07 6.37 15.45
N ALA A 246 -5.45 7.61 15.80
CA ALA A 246 -6.03 8.57 14.88
C ALA A 246 -5.04 9.00 13.77
N GLN A 247 -3.77 9.27 14.10
CA GLN A 247 -2.74 9.57 13.09
C GLN A 247 -2.53 8.39 12.13
N PHE A 248 -2.55 7.15 12.63
CA PHE A 248 -2.45 5.98 11.78
C PHE A 248 -3.64 5.87 10.81
N ASN A 249 -4.86 6.07 11.30
CA ASN A 249 -6.07 6.02 10.48
C ASN A 249 -6.16 7.20 9.49
N LEU A 250 -5.71 8.40 9.87
CA LEU A 250 -5.56 9.53 8.95
C LEU A 250 -4.56 9.22 7.84
N GLY A 251 -3.40 8.64 8.20
CA GLY A 251 -2.42 8.18 7.23
C GLY A 251 -3.02 7.18 6.24
N TYR A 252 -3.84 6.24 6.73
CA TYR A 252 -4.58 5.30 5.88
C TYR A 252 -5.57 6.00 4.92
N ILE A 253 -6.41 6.92 5.43
CA ILE A 253 -7.37 7.69 4.61
C ILE A 253 -6.63 8.47 3.53
N TYR A 254 -5.56 9.18 3.90
CA TYR A 254 -4.80 9.96 2.93
C TYR A 254 -4.10 9.08 1.89
N PHE A 255 -3.64 7.89 2.28
CA PHE A 255 -2.94 6.99 1.38
C PHE A 255 -3.87 6.29 0.38
N ILE A 256 -4.88 5.58 0.89
CA ILE A 256 -5.75 4.71 0.09
C ILE A 256 -6.85 5.51 -0.60
N ILE A 257 -7.51 6.42 0.12
CA ILE A 257 -8.73 7.07 -0.37
C ILE A 257 -8.41 8.35 -1.13
N LYS A 258 -7.54 9.20 -0.57
CA LYS A 258 -7.26 10.52 -1.14
C LYS A 258 -6.00 10.56 -2.02
N HIS A 259 -5.18 9.52 -1.98
CA HIS A 259 -3.87 9.45 -2.64
C HIS A 259 -2.98 10.68 -2.37
N ASP A 260 -3.10 11.30 -1.19
CA ASP A 260 -2.29 12.42 -0.73
C ASP A 260 -1.09 11.87 0.06
N TYR A 261 -0.02 11.54 -0.67
CA TYR A 261 1.18 10.92 -0.09
C TYR A 261 1.95 11.87 0.84
N GLY A 262 1.86 13.19 0.62
CA GLY A 262 2.50 14.19 1.47
C GLY A 262 1.86 14.24 2.87
N ARG A 263 0.53 14.26 2.94
CA ARG A 263 -0.18 14.16 4.23
C ARG A 263 -0.04 12.79 4.87
N THR A 264 -0.06 11.73 4.08
CA THR A 264 0.20 10.36 4.56
C THR A 264 1.51 10.28 5.32
N GLU A 265 2.61 10.76 4.70
CA GLU A 265 3.94 10.77 5.31
C GLU A 265 3.94 11.54 6.63
N ARG A 266 3.34 12.74 6.63
CA ARG A 266 3.25 13.56 7.84
C ARG A 266 2.53 12.85 8.99
N CYS A 267 1.42 12.16 8.70
CA CYS A 267 0.68 11.41 9.69
C CYS A 267 1.49 10.26 10.28
N PHE A 268 2.18 9.48 9.45
CA PHE A 268 3.02 8.37 9.93
C PHE A 268 4.27 8.84 10.67
N LEU A 269 4.86 9.99 10.29
CA LEU A 269 5.99 10.60 11.01
C LEU A 269 5.59 11.15 12.39
N ASN A 270 4.31 11.43 12.64
CA ASN A 270 3.84 11.86 13.96
C ASN A 270 3.75 10.70 14.98
N ILE A 271 3.92 9.45 14.54
CA ILE A 271 3.86 8.26 15.40
C ILE A 271 5.26 7.96 15.92
N ASN A 272 5.43 7.94 17.24
CA ASN A 272 6.72 7.66 17.89
C ASN A 272 6.76 6.26 18.46
N LYS A 273 7.96 5.67 18.47
CA LYS A 273 8.21 4.33 19.01
C LYS A 273 7.95 4.21 20.52
N GLU A 274 8.25 5.26 21.29
CA GLU A 274 8.09 5.26 22.75
C GLU A 274 6.62 5.23 23.16
N ASP A 275 5.76 5.89 22.39
CA ASP A 275 4.35 6.04 22.71
C ASP A 275 3.54 4.78 22.33
N ASN A 276 3.80 4.19 21.16
CA ASN A 276 3.19 2.91 20.73
C ASN A 276 4.13 2.15 19.77
N PRO A 277 4.88 1.15 20.26
CA PRO A 277 5.86 0.42 19.46
C PRO A 277 5.26 -0.35 18.28
N GLU A 278 4.03 -0.84 18.42
CA GLU A 278 3.32 -1.60 17.39
C GLU A 278 2.86 -0.69 16.25
N ALA A 279 2.14 0.40 16.58
CA ALA A 279 1.69 1.38 15.60
C ALA A 279 2.89 2.03 14.87
N TYR A 280 3.99 2.29 15.59
CA TYR A 280 5.24 2.75 15.01
C TYR A 280 5.78 1.75 13.96
N ALA A 281 5.86 0.45 14.30
CA ALA A 281 6.34 -0.57 13.37
C ALA A 281 5.50 -0.61 12.07
N ARG A 282 4.17 -0.54 12.18
CA ARG A 282 3.26 -0.47 11.02
C ARG A 282 3.46 0.81 10.20
N ALA A 283 3.62 1.95 10.87
CA ALA A 283 3.84 3.25 10.22
C ALA A 283 5.17 3.26 9.45
N GLN A 284 6.24 2.73 10.05
CA GLN A 284 7.54 2.57 9.38
C GLN A 284 7.46 1.65 8.17
N PHE A 285 6.73 0.53 8.25
CA PHE A 285 6.51 -0.35 7.11
C PHE A 285 5.80 0.38 5.96
N ASN A 286 4.74 1.13 6.27
CA ASN A 286 3.99 1.89 5.28
C ASN A 286 4.84 3.01 4.65
N LEU A 287 5.62 3.74 5.45
CA LEU A 287 6.59 4.72 4.94
C LEU A 287 7.62 4.05 4.02
N GLY A 288 8.18 2.92 4.43
CA GLY A 288 9.10 2.13 3.61
C GLY A 288 8.48 1.76 2.27
N ASN A 289 7.23 1.31 2.25
CA ASN A 289 6.53 0.98 1.01
C ASN A 289 6.22 2.20 0.13
N ILE A 290 5.86 3.34 0.71
CA ILE A 290 5.68 4.59 -0.05
C ILE A 290 6.99 4.94 -0.78
N TYR A 291 8.10 4.86 -0.06
CA TYR A 291 9.41 5.15 -0.62
C TYR A 291 9.88 4.09 -1.63
N PHE A 292 9.54 2.82 -1.43
CA PHE A 292 9.92 1.71 -2.30
C PHE A 292 9.11 1.67 -3.60
N ASN A 293 7.78 1.71 -3.49
CA ASN A 293 6.85 1.47 -4.59
C ASN A 293 6.45 2.73 -5.37
N LEU A 294 6.40 3.89 -4.72
CA LEU A 294 5.89 5.12 -5.33
C LEU A 294 6.98 6.14 -5.63
N LYS A 295 7.83 6.45 -4.63
CA LYS A 295 8.91 7.43 -4.78
C LYS A 295 10.19 6.83 -5.36
N HIS A 296 10.29 5.50 -5.42
CA HIS A 296 11.47 4.75 -5.88
C HIS A 296 12.80 5.20 -5.25
N ASP A 297 12.75 5.68 -4.00
CA ASP A 297 13.91 6.03 -3.18
C ASP A 297 14.17 4.86 -2.24
N TYR A 298 14.89 3.88 -2.78
CA TYR A 298 15.14 2.60 -2.12
C TYR A 298 16.04 2.72 -0.88
N ASP A 299 16.81 3.79 -0.76
CA ASP A 299 17.70 4.02 0.39
C ASP A 299 16.92 4.58 1.59
N LYS A 300 15.98 5.50 1.34
CA LYS A 300 15.02 5.88 2.37
C LYS A 300 14.09 4.73 2.73
N ALA A 301 13.62 3.96 1.75
CA ALA A 301 12.80 2.78 2.02
C ALA A 301 13.52 1.80 2.96
N GLU A 302 14.79 1.49 2.68
CA GLU A 302 15.62 0.64 3.54
C GLU A 302 15.76 1.21 4.95
N THR A 303 15.96 2.52 5.09
CA THR A 303 16.02 3.18 6.41
C THR A 303 14.75 2.93 7.23
N TYR A 304 13.57 3.09 6.61
CA TYR A 304 12.29 2.84 7.29
C TYR A 304 12.08 1.37 7.62
N PHE A 305 12.40 0.46 6.69
CA PHE A 305 12.28 -0.98 6.94
C PHE A 305 13.20 -1.47 8.07
N LEU A 306 14.42 -0.94 8.16
CA LEU A 306 15.39 -1.29 9.22
C LEU A 306 14.99 -0.77 10.61
N ASN A 307 14.10 0.22 10.71
CA ASN A 307 13.59 0.72 11.99
C ASN A 307 12.60 -0.23 12.68
N ILE A 308 12.13 -1.27 11.97
CA ILE A 308 11.11 -2.20 12.45
C ILE A 308 11.77 -3.29 13.28
N ASN A 309 11.27 -3.49 14.49
CA ASN A 309 11.74 -4.55 15.37
C ASN A 309 10.72 -5.70 15.40
N LYS A 310 11.18 -6.93 15.17
CA LYS A 310 10.38 -8.15 15.23
C LYS A 310 9.53 -8.28 16.52
N LYS A 311 10.05 -7.86 17.67
CA LYS A 311 9.32 -7.92 18.95
C LYS A 311 8.11 -7.00 19.01
N ASN A 312 8.12 -5.91 18.26
CA ASN A 312 7.05 -4.91 18.27
C ASN A 312 5.90 -5.32 17.37
N HIS A 313 6.22 -5.88 16.19
CA HIS A 313 5.23 -6.35 15.23
C HIS A 313 5.87 -7.39 14.29
N PRO A 314 5.73 -8.71 14.57
CA PRO A 314 6.39 -9.77 13.79
C PRO A 314 6.05 -9.75 12.30
N GLU A 315 4.78 -9.59 11.95
CA GLU A 315 4.32 -9.56 10.56
C GLU A 315 4.93 -8.39 9.77
N ALA A 316 4.89 -7.16 10.30
CA ALA A 316 5.49 -5.99 9.64
C ALA A 316 7.01 -6.16 9.48
N TYR A 317 7.68 -6.78 10.46
CA TYR A 317 9.10 -7.11 10.34
C TYR A 317 9.35 -8.11 9.21
N ALA A 318 8.61 -9.23 9.16
CA ALA A 318 8.76 -10.24 8.12
C ALA A 318 8.59 -9.64 6.71
N ARG A 319 7.53 -8.84 6.51
CA ARG A 319 7.27 -8.16 5.23
C ARG A 319 8.36 -7.14 4.88
N ALA A 320 8.85 -6.38 5.85
CA ALA A 320 9.96 -5.45 5.63
C ALA A 320 11.26 -6.16 5.26
N GLN A 321 11.59 -7.28 5.92
CA GLN A 321 12.74 -8.11 5.55
C GLN A 321 12.59 -8.67 4.13
N TYR A 322 11.39 -9.09 3.73
CA TYR A 322 11.13 -9.56 2.37
C TYR A 322 11.39 -8.44 1.34
N ASN A 323 10.87 -7.23 1.57
CA ASN A 323 11.09 -6.08 0.67
C ASN A 323 12.57 -5.68 0.59
N LEU A 324 13.31 -5.77 1.69
CA LEU A 324 14.77 -5.61 1.68
C LEU A 324 15.44 -6.70 0.84
N GLY A 325 15.01 -7.96 0.99
CA GLY A 325 15.50 -9.07 0.15
C GLY A 325 15.25 -8.82 -1.34
N VAL A 326 14.05 -8.39 -1.72
CA VAL A 326 13.69 -8.02 -3.11
C VAL A 326 14.52 -6.84 -3.62
N LYS A 327 14.75 -5.79 -2.80
CA LYS A 327 15.67 -4.69 -3.14
C LYS A 327 17.03 -5.22 -3.59
N TYR A 328 17.59 -6.13 -2.80
CA TYR A 328 18.93 -6.65 -3.06
C TYR A 328 18.96 -7.70 -4.17
N LEU A 329 17.87 -8.44 -4.40
CA LEU A 329 17.74 -9.42 -5.48
C LEU A 329 17.59 -8.74 -6.85
N ASP A 330 16.60 -7.85 -6.99
CA ASP A 330 16.14 -7.38 -8.31
C ASP A 330 16.74 -6.03 -8.71
N ILE A 331 17.12 -5.19 -7.75
CA ILE A 331 17.59 -3.82 -8.03
C ILE A 331 19.11 -3.77 -7.92
N ILE A 332 19.65 -4.16 -6.76
CA ILE A 332 21.09 -4.07 -6.50
C ILE A 332 21.85 -5.28 -7.06
N HIS A 333 21.19 -6.42 -7.24
CA HIS A 333 21.79 -7.70 -7.65
C HIS A 333 22.91 -8.18 -6.69
N ASP A 334 22.74 -7.92 -5.38
CA ASP A 334 23.57 -8.45 -4.30
C ASP A 334 22.84 -9.65 -3.66
N TYR A 335 23.06 -10.81 -4.25
CA TYR A 335 22.35 -12.03 -3.88
C TYR A 335 22.70 -12.54 -2.48
N ASP A 336 23.88 -12.22 -1.94
CA ASP A 336 24.27 -12.62 -0.59
C ASP A 336 23.51 -11.82 0.47
N LYS A 337 23.36 -10.50 0.27
CA LYS A 337 22.46 -9.70 1.10
C LYS A 337 21.01 -10.10 0.94
N ALA A 338 20.53 -10.34 -0.28
CA ALA A 338 19.17 -10.79 -0.52
C ALA A 338 18.84 -12.06 0.30
N LYS A 339 19.71 -13.08 0.23
CA LYS A 339 19.60 -14.30 1.04
C LYS A 339 19.57 -13.99 2.54
N THR A 340 20.43 -13.09 3.02
CA THR A 340 20.51 -12.72 4.44
C THR A 340 19.16 -12.17 4.94
N TYR A 341 18.54 -11.29 4.18
CA TYR A 341 17.23 -10.73 4.54
C TYR A 341 16.11 -11.78 4.46
N PHE A 342 16.08 -12.61 3.42
CA PHE A 342 15.08 -13.68 3.33
C PHE A 342 15.19 -14.71 4.47
N LEU A 343 16.40 -15.02 4.92
CA LEU A 343 16.65 -15.96 6.03
C LEU A 343 16.22 -15.41 7.41
N ASN A 344 15.99 -14.10 7.55
CA ASN A 344 15.51 -13.50 8.80
C ASN A 344 14.00 -13.72 9.05
N ILE A 345 13.28 -14.26 8.07
CA ILE A 345 11.82 -14.42 8.10
C ILE A 345 11.47 -15.80 8.64
N ASN A 346 10.64 -15.84 9.69
CA ASN A 346 10.14 -17.10 10.24
C ASN A 346 8.67 -17.31 9.85
N LYS A 347 8.28 -18.58 9.68
CA LYS A 347 6.89 -18.96 9.38
C LYS A 347 5.89 -18.46 10.42
N GLU A 348 6.27 -18.43 11.70
CA GLU A 348 5.41 -17.95 12.80
C GLU A 348 5.14 -16.43 12.74
N ASP A 349 6.01 -15.66 12.08
CA ASP A 349 5.84 -14.21 12.00
C ASP A 349 4.77 -13.83 10.98
N HIS A 350 4.81 -14.47 9.81
CA HIS A 350 3.84 -14.32 8.73
C HIS A 350 3.99 -15.45 7.68
N PRO A 351 3.10 -16.47 7.66
CA PRO A 351 3.27 -17.67 6.82
C PRO A 351 3.39 -17.38 5.32
N GLU A 352 2.55 -16.50 4.77
CA GLU A 352 2.57 -16.14 3.34
C GLU A 352 3.90 -15.48 2.93
N THR A 353 4.44 -14.59 3.77
CA THR A 353 5.72 -13.92 3.48
C THR A 353 6.89 -14.88 3.64
N TYR A 354 6.81 -15.82 4.59
CA TYR A 354 7.79 -16.89 4.69
C TYR A 354 7.79 -17.75 3.43
N ALA A 355 6.64 -18.17 2.91
CA ALA A 355 6.53 -18.91 1.66
C ALA A 355 7.19 -18.17 0.49
N ASN A 356 6.92 -16.86 0.34
CA ASN A 356 7.54 -16.03 -0.70
C ASN A 356 9.07 -15.95 -0.52
N ALA A 357 9.55 -15.79 0.71
CA ALA A 357 10.98 -15.75 1.00
C ALA A 357 11.68 -17.09 0.70
N GLN A 358 11.06 -18.22 1.05
CA GLN A 358 11.55 -19.55 0.69
C GLN A 358 11.59 -19.74 -0.82
N PHE A 359 10.56 -19.26 -1.54
CA PHE A 359 10.54 -19.30 -3.00
C PHE A 359 11.69 -18.49 -3.61
N SER A 360 11.90 -17.24 -3.17
CA SER A 360 13.01 -16.41 -3.63
C SER A 360 14.39 -17.02 -3.32
N LEU A 361 14.56 -17.64 -2.14
CA LEU A 361 15.77 -18.38 -1.81
C LEU A 361 15.97 -19.58 -2.76
N GLY A 362 14.92 -20.35 -3.01
CA GLY A 362 14.94 -21.46 -3.95
C GLY A 362 15.31 -21.01 -5.37
N TYR A 363 14.74 -19.89 -5.83
CA TYR A 363 15.02 -19.29 -7.13
C TYR A 363 16.49 -18.87 -7.25
N ILE A 364 17.06 -18.18 -6.26
CA ILE A 364 18.49 -17.81 -6.24
C ILE A 364 19.38 -19.06 -6.38
N TYR A 365 19.04 -20.15 -5.68
CA TYR A 365 19.82 -21.37 -5.76
C TYR A 365 19.63 -22.14 -7.08
N LEU A 366 18.43 -22.10 -7.66
CA LEU A 366 18.11 -22.77 -8.92
C LEU A 366 18.77 -22.07 -10.13
N ASP A 367 18.52 -20.77 -10.27
CA ASP A 367 18.77 -20.03 -11.51
C ASP A 367 20.09 -19.24 -11.52
N ILE A 368 20.58 -18.85 -10.33
CA ILE A 368 21.79 -18.01 -10.21
C ILE A 368 22.99 -18.84 -9.77
N ILE A 369 22.85 -19.62 -8.70
CA ILE A 369 23.94 -20.40 -8.12
C ILE A 369 24.04 -21.80 -8.75
N HIS A 370 22.92 -22.31 -9.28
CA HIS A 370 22.78 -23.67 -9.82
C HIS A 370 23.11 -24.79 -8.79
N ASP A 371 22.75 -24.57 -7.52
CA ASP A 371 22.77 -25.57 -6.44
C ASP A 371 21.35 -26.15 -6.27
N TYR A 372 21.04 -27.17 -7.07
CA TYR A 372 19.71 -27.76 -7.15
C TYR A 372 19.29 -28.53 -5.90
N ASP A 373 20.22 -28.95 -5.03
CA ASP A 373 19.90 -29.62 -3.77
C ASP A 373 19.45 -28.61 -2.72
N LYS A 374 20.10 -27.44 -2.67
CA LYS A 374 19.60 -26.33 -1.84
C LYS A 374 18.31 -25.74 -2.36
N ALA A 375 18.19 -25.54 -3.67
CA ALA A 375 16.94 -25.06 -4.27
C ALA A 375 15.76 -25.95 -3.88
N GLU A 376 15.94 -27.28 -4.01
CA GLU A 376 14.97 -28.27 -3.55
C GLU A 376 14.61 -28.11 -2.06
N THR A 377 15.60 -27.95 -1.19
CA THR A 377 15.39 -27.76 0.25
C THR A 377 14.48 -26.58 0.55
N TYR A 378 14.70 -25.43 -0.11
CA TYR A 378 13.89 -24.23 0.11
C TYR A 378 12.48 -24.37 -0.47
N PHE A 379 12.34 -24.92 -1.67
CA PHE A 379 11.01 -25.13 -2.27
C PHE A 379 10.15 -26.12 -1.48
N LEU A 380 10.75 -27.15 -0.86
CA LEU A 380 10.04 -28.11 -0.01
C LEU A 380 9.52 -27.51 1.31
N ASN A 381 10.02 -26.34 1.74
CA ASN A 381 9.54 -25.66 2.94
C ASN A 381 8.21 -24.92 2.73
N ILE A 382 7.71 -24.86 1.49
CA ILE A 382 6.53 -24.07 1.12
C ILE A 382 5.28 -24.97 1.19
N ASN A 383 4.29 -24.54 1.97
CA ASN A 383 3.01 -25.24 2.08
C ASN A 383 1.92 -24.48 1.30
N LYS A 384 1.04 -25.24 0.64
CA LYS A 384 -0.11 -24.70 -0.09
C LYS A 384 -1.04 -23.84 0.76
N GLU A 385 -1.20 -24.17 2.05
CA GLU A 385 -2.04 -23.40 2.99
C GLU A 385 -1.45 -22.02 3.34
N ASP A 386 -0.12 -21.87 3.27
CA ASP A 386 0.54 -20.59 3.60
C ASP A 386 0.44 -19.60 2.43
N ASN A 387 0.70 -20.09 1.21
CA ASN A 387 0.54 -19.34 -0.04
C ASN A 387 0.36 -20.32 -1.22
N PRO A 388 -0.86 -20.44 -1.80
CA PRO A 388 -1.12 -21.32 -2.94
C PRO A 388 -0.31 -21.00 -4.20
N GLU A 389 -0.11 -19.72 -4.50
CA GLU A 389 0.61 -19.25 -5.69
C GLU A 389 2.09 -19.63 -5.60
N ALA A 390 2.76 -19.22 -4.52
CA ALA A 390 4.16 -19.57 -4.28
C ALA A 390 4.38 -21.08 -4.18
N TYR A 391 3.41 -21.83 -3.64
CA TYR A 391 3.44 -23.28 -3.64
C TYR A 391 3.41 -23.86 -5.05
N ALA A 392 2.50 -23.41 -5.90
CA ALA A 392 2.38 -23.87 -7.28
C ALA A 392 3.65 -23.58 -8.09
N ASP A 393 4.21 -22.37 -7.96
CA ASP A 393 5.47 -22.00 -8.59
C ASP A 393 6.64 -22.84 -8.06
N ALA A 394 6.67 -23.12 -6.76
CA ALA A 394 7.66 -24.00 -6.15
C ALA A 394 7.55 -25.46 -6.61
N GLN A 395 6.32 -25.99 -6.76
CA GLN A 395 6.10 -27.34 -7.31
C GLN A 395 6.58 -27.42 -8.77
N TYR A 396 6.32 -26.40 -9.59
CA TYR A 396 6.88 -26.33 -10.93
C TYR A 396 8.42 -26.35 -10.91
N ASN A 397 9.05 -25.49 -10.11
CA ASN A 397 10.50 -25.41 -10.01
C ASN A 397 11.15 -26.68 -9.42
N LEU A 398 10.48 -27.35 -8.47
CA LEU A 398 10.89 -28.69 -8.01
C LEU A 398 10.86 -29.70 -9.15
N GLY A 399 9.82 -29.66 -9.98
CA GLY A 399 9.74 -30.43 -11.22
C GLY A 399 10.96 -30.20 -12.10
N CYS A 400 11.35 -28.94 -12.32
CA CYS A 400 12.54 -28.57 -13.09
C CYS A 400 13.83 -29.07 -12.45
N CYS A 401 14.02 -28.91 -11.13
CA CYS A 401 15.17 -29.44 -10.40
C CYS A 401 15.35 -30.94 -10.65
N TYR A 402 14.27 -31.71 -10.52
CA TYR A 402 14.32 -33.16 -10.71
C TYR A 402 14.52 -33.56 -12.18
N ASP A 403 14.00 -32.78 -13.13
CA ASP A 403 14.22 -33.00 -14.55
C ASP A 403 15.69 -32.77 -14.95
N ILE A 404 16.32 -31.71 -14.42
CA ILE A 404 17.76 -31.44 -14.57
C ILE A 404 18.59 -32.58 -13.97
N LYS A 405 18.17 -33.13 -12.81
CA LYS A 405 18.79 -34.32 -12.19
C LYS A 405 18.46 -35.63 -12.93
N HIS A 406 17.74 -35.58 -14.04
CA HIS A 406 17.26 -36.73 -14.84
C HIS A 406 16.39 -37.73 -14.06
N ASN A 407 15.74 -37.29 -12.98
CA ASN A 407 14.78 -38.08 -12.20
C ASN A 407 13.35 -37.73 -12.62
N TYR A 408 12.97 -38.26 -13.78
CA TYR A 408 11.70 -37.96 -14.44
C TYR A 408 10.47 -38.38 -13.63
N SER A 409 10.56 -39.43 -12.82
CA SER A 409 9.42 -39.88 -11.99
C SER A 409 9.02 -38.83 -10.97
N ASN A 410 10.00 -38.25 -10.26
CA ASN A 410 9.75 -37.19 -9.31
C ASN A 410 9.35 -35.89 -10.01
N ALA A 411 10.05 -35.53 -11.09
CA ALA A 411 9.70 -34.33 -11.87
C ALA A 411 8.23 -34.34 -12.31
N LYS A 412 7.77 -35.46 -12.86
CA LYS A 412 6.35 -35.67 -13.20
C LYS A 412 5.42 -35.49 -12.00
N ALA A 413 5.77 -36.07 -10.85
CA ALA A 413 4.93 -36.00 -9.67
C ALA A 413 4.75 -34.55 -9.19
N TYR A 414 5.82 -33.75 -9.18
CA TYR A 414 5.78 -32.34 -8.81
C TYR A 414 4.98 -31.50 -9.81
N TYR A 415 5.17 -31.68 -11.12
CA TYR A 415 4.37 -30.97 -12.12
C TYR A 415 2.86 -31.28 -12.02
N LEU A 416 2.48 -32.50 -11.59
CA LEU A 416 1.08 -32.87 -11.38
C LEU A 416 0.43 -32.22 -10.14
N ASN A 417 1.22 -31.69 -9.21
CA ASN A 417 0.73 -30.97 -8.03
C ASN A 417 0.40 -29.50 -8.32
N VAL A 418 0.65 -29.02 -9.53
CA VAL A 418 0.36 -27.65 -9.95
C VAL A 418 -1.07 -27.57 -10.48
N PHE A 419 -1.89 -26.69 -9.89
CA PHE A 419 -3.28 -26.49 -10.29
C PHE A 419 -3.51 -25.07 -10.82
N GLU A 420 -4.36 -24.95 -11.83
CA GLU A 420 -4.70 -23.69 -12.49
C GLU A 420 -5.22 -22.63 -11.53
N GLN A 421 -6.04 -23.03 -10.56
CA GLN A 421 -6.60 -22.13 -9.53
C GLN A 421 -5.58 -21.57 -8.53
N ASP A 422 -4.40 -22.20 -8.42
CA ASP A 422 -3.36 -21.79 -7.48
C ASP A 422 -2.39 -20.80 -8.17
N SER A 423 -1.92 -21.13 -9.38
CA SER A 423 -1.11 -20.26 -10.24
C SER A 423 -1.33 -20.65 -11.71
N PRO A 424 -2.10 -19.87 -12.50
CA PRO A 424 -2.31 -20.15 -13.92
C PRO A 424 -1.00 -20.16 -14.72
N GLY A 425 -0.06 -19.28 -14.36
CA GLY A 425 1.27 -19.20 -14.96
C GLY A 425 2.03 -20.51 -14.78
N ALA A 426 2.27 -20.93 -13.53
CA ALA A 426 2.95 -22.20 -13.26
C ALA A 426 2.20 -23.41 -13.82
N TYR A 427 0.87 -23.37 -13.83
CA TYR A 427 0.06 -24.43 -14.42
C TYR A 427 0.35 -24.64 -15.91
N VAL A 428 0.41 -23.56 -16.69
CA VAL A 428 0.76 -23.61 -18.11
C VAL A 428 2.16 -24.17 -18.30
N GLN A 429 3.14 -23.71 -17.52
CA GLN A 429 4.52 -24.20 -17.59
C GLN A 429 4.61 -25.69 -17.24
N ALA A 430 3.99 -26.11 -16.13
CA ALA A 430 3.98 -27.50 -15.67
C ALA A 430 3.28 -28.43 -16.66
N LYS A 431 2.14 -28.03 -17.23
CA LYS A 431 1.45 -28.80 -18.27
C LYS A 431 2.26 -28.90 -19.55
N PHE A 432 2.94 -27.83 -19.94
CA PHE A 432 3.83 -27.86 -21.10
C PHE A 432 4.98 -28.86 -20.91
N GLU A 433 5.66 -28.82 -19.75
CA GLU A 433 6.73 -29.76 -19.44
C GLU A 433 6.21 -31.20 -19.29
N LEU A 434 5.04 -31.42 -18.67
CA LEU A 434 4.40 -32.74 -18.63
C LEU A 434 4.10 -33.27 -20.03
N GLY A 435 3.60 -32.43 -20.94
CA GLY A 435 3.37 -32.80 -22.33
C GLY A 435 4.64 -33.29 -23.00
N LYS A 436 5.76 -32.58 -22.80
CA LYS A 436 7.08 -32.98 -23.30
C LYS A 436 7.54 -34.31 -22.69
N MET A 437 7.42 -34.46 -21.36
CA MET A 437 7.82 -35.68 -20.66
C MET A 437 7.03 -36.90 -21.12
N TYR A 438 5.71 -36.78 -21.28
CA TYR A 438 4.86 -37.85 -21.79
C TYR A 438 5.20 -38.24 -23.23
N SER A 439 5.67 -37.27 -24.03
CA SER A 439 6.13 -37.48 -25.40
C SER A 439 7.52 -38.12 -25.48
N SER A 440 8.31 -38.01 -24.41
CA SER A 440 9.70 -38.49 -24.33
C SER A 440 9.84 -40.00 -24.07
N LYS A 441 11.10 -40.49 -24.06
CA LYS A 441 11.47 -41.87 -23.68
C LYS A 441 10.97 -42.35 -22.32
N ALA A 442 10.77 -41.47 -21.34
CA ALA A 442 10.50 -41.83 -19.96
C ALA A 442 9.11 -42.48 -19.77
N PHE A 443 8.06 -41.94 -20.39
CA PHE A 443 6.68 -42.39 -20.16
C PHE A 443 5.97 -42.92 -21.41
N LYS A 444 6.31 -42.41 -22.61
CA LYS A 444 5.75 -42.83 -23.91
C LYS A 444 4.21 -42.89 -23.95
N ASN A 445 3.54 -41.84 -23.46
CA ASN A 445 2.08 -41.78 -23.46
C ASN A 445 1.55 -40.59 -24.25
N PHE A 446 1.15 -40.85 -25.49
CA PHE A 446 0.86 -39.80 -26.46
C PHE A 446 -0.48 -39.11 -26.22
N THR A 447 -1.50 -39.84 -25.76
CA THR A 447 -2.82 -39.28 -25.48
C THR A 447 -2.75 -38.25 -24.35
N GLU A 448 -2.01 -38.58 -23.28
CA GLU A 448 -1.80 -37.70 -22.14
C GLU A 448 -0.93 -36.50 -22.50
N ALA A 449 0.08 -36.69 -23.36
CA ALA A 449 0.85 -35.58 -23.91
C ALA A 449 -0.06 -34.59 -24.63
N GLN A 450 -0.97 -35.09 -25.48
CA GLN A 450 -1.94 -34.27 -26.19
C GLN A 450 -2.88 -33.51 -25.25
N SER A 451 -3.38 -34.16 -24.20
CA SER A 451 -4.22 -33.51 -23.19
C SER A 451 -3.47 -32.36 -22.50
N CYS A 452 -2.23 -32.61 -22.07
CA CYS A 452 -1.43 -31.61 -21.36
C CYS A 452 -1.17 -30.37 -22.23
N PHE A 453 -0.84 -30.55 -23.52
CA PHE A 453 -0.65 -29.42 -24.42
C PHE A 453 -1.95 -28.66 -24.73
N LEU A 454 -3.08 -29.37 -24.84
CA LEU A 454 -4.38 -28.73 -25.04
C LEU A 454 -4.78 -27.90 -23.83
N GLU A 455 -4.54 -28.40 -22.62
CA GLU A 455 -4.77 -27.67 -21.36
C GLU A 455 -3.86 -26.44 -21.27
N ALA A 456 -2.55 -26.61 -21.51
CA ALA A 456 -1.60 -25.49 -21.52
C ALA A 456 -2.02 -24.41 -22.53
N ALA A 457 -2.47 -24.79 -23.72
CA ALA A 457 -2.86 -23.85 -24.75
C ALA A 457 -4.19 -23.14 -24.50
N LYS A 458 -5.09 -23.73 -23.72
CA LYS A 458 -6.37 -23.12 -23.31
C LYS A 458 -6.16 -22.05 -22.24
N THR A 459 -5.26 -22.30 -21.30
CA THR A 459 -4.98 -21.42 -20.16
C THR A 459 -3.89 -20.39 -20.47
N ALA A 460 -3.03 -20.65 -21.47
CA ALA A 460 -1.92 -19.76 -21.82
C ALA A 460 -2.41 -18.36 -22.23
N THR A 461 -1.92 -17.36 -21.51
CA THR A 461 -2.02 -15.94 -21.86
C THR A 461 -0.70 -15.46 -22.46
N TYR A 462 -0.76 -14.44 -23.32
CA TYR A 462 0.44 -13.78 -23.80
C TYR A 462 0.95 -12.83 -22.70
N SER A 463 1.96 -13.27 -21.95
CA SER A 463 2.51 -12.52 -20.82
C SER A 463 4.02 -12.34 -20.91
N ASN A 464 4.59 -11.43 -20.09
CA ASN A 464 6.02 -11.16 -20.14
C ASN A 464 6.88 -12.36 -19.75
N CYS A 465 6.46 -13.11 -18.74
CA CYS A 465 7.25 -14.23 -18.26
C CYS A 465 7.42 -15.27 -19.37
N HIS A 466 6.45 -15.44 -20.28
CA HIS A 466 6.53 -16.51 -21.29
C HIS A 466 5.75 -16.29 -22.61
N PRO A 467 6.16 -15.35 -23.50
CA PRO A 467 5.70 -15.37 -24.89
C PRO A 467 5.97 -16.74 -25.53
N TYR A 468 7.09 -17.37 -25.15
CA TYR A 468 7.47 -18.72 -25.55
C TYR A 468 6.39 -19.78 -25.29
N TYR A 469 5.82 -19.86 -24.08
CA TYR A 469 4.85 -20.93 -23.77
C TYR A 469 3.55 -20.71 -24.55
N TYR A 470 3.07 -19.46 -24.64
CA TYR A 470 1.92 -19.14 -25.47
C TYR A 470 2.16 -19.54 -26.93
N ILE A 471 3.27 -19.09 -27.53
CA ILE A 471 3.60 -19.36 -28.93
C ILE A 471 3.73 -20.86 -29.16
N CYS A 472 4.51 -21.57 -28.35
CA CYS A 472 4.69 -23.01 -28.49
C CYS A 472 3.39 -23.79 -28.30
N ALA A 473 2.53 -23.40 -27.36
CA ALA A 473 1.23 -24.01 -27.17
C ALA A 473 0.33 -23.84 -28.41
N GLN A 474 0.30 -22.63 -29.00
CA GLN A 474 -0.41 -22.39 -30.26
C GLN A 474 0.17 -23.19 -31.43
N PHE A 475 1.50 -23.28 -31.54
CA PHE A 475 2.17 -24.13 -32.53
C PHE A 475 1.72 -25.59 -32.41
N ILE A 476 1.68 -26.13 -31.19
CA ILE A 476 1.26 -27.51 -30.93
C ILE A 476 -0.20 -27.71 -31.34
N LEU A 477 -1.10 -26.80 -30.94
CA LEU A 477 -2.51 -26.88 -31.33
C LEU A 477 -2.68 -26.92 -32.84
N LYS A 478 -1.99 -26.05 -33.59
CA LYS A 478 -2.09 -26.00 -35.06
C LYS A 478 -1.48 -27.22 -35.72
N LEU A 479 -0.37 -27.74 -35.21
CA LEU A 479 0.23 -28.97 -35.69
C LEU A 479 -0.67 -30.19 -35.44
N MET A 480 -1.43 -30.20 -34.32
CA MET A 480 -2.42 -31.25 -34.04
C MET A 480 -3.63 -31.15 -34.97
N GLN A 481 -4.17 -29.95 -35.17
CA GLN A 481 -5.30 -29.71 -36.09
C GLN A 481 -4.97 -30.10 -37.53
N SER A 482 -3.72 -29.91 -37.96
CA SER A 482 -3.24 -30.25 -39.30
C SER A 482 -2.84 -31.73 -39.47
N ASN A 483 -3.03 -32.58 -38.45
CA ASN A 483 -2.57 -33.98 -38.43
C ASN A 483 -1.09 -34.11 -38.84
N SER A 484 -0.25 -33.17 -38.38
CA SER A 484 1.14 -33.10 -38.80
C SER A 484 1.91 -34.36 -38.43
N SER A 485 2.79 -34.80 -39.33
CA SER A 485 3.62 -35.97 -39.08
C SER A 485 4.66 -35.71 -37.98
N LEU A 486 4.92 -34.44 -37.64
CA LEU A 486 5.82 -34.05 -36.56
C LEU A 486 5.33 -34.51 -35.18
N ILE A 487 4.01 -34.60 -35.02
CA ILE A 487 3.39 -35.07 -33.77
C ILE A 487 2.94 -36.54 -33.90
N SER A 488 3.12 -37.19 -35.07
CA SER A 488 2.58 -38.53 -35.29
C SER A 488 3.33 -39.66 -34.58
N ASN A 489 4.59 -39.43 -34.17
CA ASN A 489 5.34 -40.39 -33.38
C ASN A 489 6.45 -39.75 -32.55
N LYS A 490 6.86 -40.50 -31.54
CA LYS A 490 7.89 -40.14 -30.56
C LYS A 490 9.17 -39.54 -31.14
N LYS A 491 9.81 -40.20 -32.12
CA LYS A 491 11.13 -39.78 -32.63
C LYS A 491 11.04 -38.42 -33.33
N LYS A 492 9.89 -38.13 -33.93
CA LYS A 492 9.64 -36.83 -34.58
C LYS A 492 9.29 -35.75 -33.56
N PHE A 493 8.60 -36.09 -32.48
CA PHE A 493 8.32 -35.16 -31.40
C PHE A 493 9.58 -34.78 -30.60
N GLU A 494 10.45 -35.73 -30.26
CA GLU A 494 11.74 -35.43 -29.60
C GLU A 494 12.56 -34.44 -30.47
N LYS A 495 12.56 -34.65 -31.79
CA LYS A 495 13.19 -33.72 -32.73
C LYS A 495 12.48 -32.36 -32.81
N LEU A 496 11.16 -32.31 -32.61
CA LEU A 496 10.36 -31.07 -32.57
C LEU A 496 10.80 -30.18 -31.41
N ASP A 497 10.95 -30.75 -30.21
CA ASP A 497 11.40 -30.03 -29.02
C ASP A 497 12.84 -29.53 -29.16
N GLU A 498 13.77 -30.42 -29.55
CA GLU A 498 15.19 -30.11 -29.71
C GLU A 498 15.48 -29.06 -30.81
N THR A 499 14.60 -28.95 -31.83
CA THR A 499 14.89 -28.11 -33.00
C THR A 499 13.94 -26.95 -33.23
N ILE A 500 12.64 -27.08 -32.95
CA ILE A 500 11.67 -26.02 -33.22
C ILE A 500 11.41 -25.20 -31.96
N PHE A 501 11.06 -25.85 -30.84
CA PHE A 501 10.83 -25.12 -29.59
C PHE A 501 12.10 -24.45 -29.08
N ALA A 502 13.26 -25.12 -29.18
CA ALA A 502 14.55 -24.50 -28.88
C ALA A 502 14.78 -23.20 -29.68
N LYS A 503 14.42 -23.16 -30.96
CA LYS A 503 14.55 -21.95 -31.80
C LYS A 503 13.56 -20.85 -31.40
N ILE A 504 12.30 -21.19 -31.14
CA ILE A 504 11.30 -20.23 -30.67
C ILE A 504 11.75 -19.61 -29.34
N ARG A 505 12.26 -20.44 -28.42
CA ARG A 505 12.84 -20.00 -27.14
C ARG A 505 14.00 -19.03 -27.38
N ASN A 506 14.93 -19.40 -28.25
CA ASN A 506 16.07 -18.54 -28.58
C ASN A 506 15.62 -17.21 -29.19
N ILE A 507 14.63 -17.21 -30.09
CA ILE A 507 14.06 -15.97 -30.64
C ILE A 507 13.49 -15.10 -29.52
N CYS A 508 12.65 -15.66 -28.63
CA CYS A 508 12.06 -14.91 -27.51
C CYS A 508 13.14 -14.33 -26.58
N ASN A 509 14.17 -15.11 -26.26
CA ASN A 509 15.29 -14.68 -25.41
C ASN A 509 16.09 -13.55 -26.07
N LEU A 510 16.45 -13.70 -27.35
CA LEU A 510 17.17 -12.68 -28.12
C LEU A 510 16.34 -11.40 -28.27
N THR A 511 15.03 -11.53 -28.47
CA THR A 511 14.07 -10.43 -28.48
C THR A 511 14.09 -9.68 -27.14
N ASN A 512 14.03 -10.41 -26.01
CA ASN A 512 14.08 -9.80 -24.69
C ASN A 512 15.43 -9.13 -24.42
N ASP A 513 16.54 -9.72 -24.85
CA ASP A 513 17.86 -9.11 -24.76
C ASP A 513 17.93 -7.78 -25.54
N ILE A 514 17.37 -7.73 -26.75
CA ILE A 514 17.31 -6.50 -27.55
C ILE A 514 16.45 -5.46 -26.82
N LYS A 515 15.27 -5.85 -26.31
CA LYS A 515 14.39 -4.98 -25.50
C LYS A 515 15.18 -4.38 -24.32
N ASN A 516 15.95 -5.19 -23.61
CA ASN A 516 16.78 -4.75 -22.49
C ASN A 516 17.95 -3.85 -22.92
N ILE A 517 18.56 -4.06 -24.10
CA ILE A 517 19.57 -3.14 -24.64
C ILE A 517 18.97 -1.76 -24.96
N LEU A 518 17.72 -1.74 -25.44
CA LEU A 518 16.98 -0.51 -25.77
C LEU A 518 16.40 0.19 -24.54
N PHE A 519 16.37 -0.47 -23.38
CA PHE A 519 15.88 0.09 -22.14
C PHE A 519 16.67 1.34 -21.70
N VAL A 520 15.97 2.32 -21.14
CA VAL A 520 16.54 3.60 -20.72
C VAL A 520 16.78 3.61 -19.20
N SER A 521 17.72 2.81 -18.73
CA SER A 521 18.09 2.71 -17.30
C SER A 521 18.71 4.01 -16.73
N ASN A 522 19.48 4.73 -17.54
CA ASN A 522 20.24 5.91 -17.10
C ASN A 522 19.39 7.14 -16.76
N VAL A 523 18.09 7.16 -17.13
CA VAL A 523 17.15 8.18 -16.64
C VAL A 523 16.89 7.99 -15.13
N LEU A 524 17.08 6.77 -14.61
CA LEU A 524 16.53 6.30 -13.35
C LEU A 524 17.57 5.89 -12.30
N GLU A 525 18.74 5.34 -12.70
CA GLU A 525 19.65 4.64 -11.76
C GLU A 525 20.75 5.47 -11.07
N ASN A 526 21.09 6.68 -11.52
CA ASN A 526 22.30 7.35 -11.01
C ASN A 526 22.02 8.42 -9.93
N ASN A 527 22.04 8.00 -8.66
CA ASN A 527 22.22 8.89 -7.49
C ASN A 527 23.55 9.66 -7.49
N LYS A 528 24.45 9.43 -8.47
CA LYS A 528 25.74 10.11 -8.63
C LYS A 528 25.84 11.06 -9.83
N CYS A 529 24.84 11.15 -10.71
CA CYS A 529 24.89 12.13 -11.80
C CYS A 529 24.21 13.43 -11.39
N SER A 530 24.89 14.54 -11.65
CA SER A 530 24.44 15.92 -11.41
C SER A 530 22.96 16.14 -11.76
N GLU A 531 22.32 17.15 -11.16
CA GLU A 531 20.95 17.62 -11.47
C GLU A 531 20.68 17.89 -12.97
N LYS A 532 21.66 17.70 -13.86
CA LYS A 532 21.65 18.05 -15.29
C LYS A 532 22.09 16.92 -16.24
N TRP A 533 22.01 15.65 -15.85
CA TRP A 533 22.19 14.54 -16.84
C TRP A 533 21.32 14.76 -18.10
N PRO A 534 21.83 14.54 -19.33
CA PRO A 534 21.15 14.96 -20.56
C PRO A 534 19.76 14.32 -20.78
N GLU A 535 19.59 13.07 -20.34
CA GLU A 535 18.35 12.29 -20.53
C GLU A 535 17.50 12.22 -19.25
N ARG A 536 17.79 12.97 -18.19
CA ARG A 536 17.07 12.91 -16.90
C ARG A 536 15.56 13.21 -16.95
N ARG A 537 15.08 13.68 -18.09
CA ARG A 537 13.68 13.91 -18.42
C ARG A 537 13.46 13.54 -19.87
N VAL A 538 12.23 13.22 -20.22
CA VAL A 538 11.79 13.04 -21.61
C VAL A 538 10.47 13.76 -21.83
N ALA A 539 10.20 14.12 -23.07
CA ALA A 539 9.13 15.03 -23.43
C ALA A 539 8.03 14.34 -24.23
N HIS A 540 6.79 14.52 -23.81
CA HIS A 540 5.63 14.18 -24.62
C HIS A 540 5.11 15.43 -25.34
N TYR A 541 5.09 15.40 -26.67
CA TYR A 541 4.56 16.50 -27.48
C TYR A 541 3.08 16.29 -27.75
N THR A 542 2.25 17.26 -27.38
CA THR A 542 0.79 17.14 -27.50
C THR A 542 0.11 18.49 -27.71
N LYS A 543 -1.21 18.46 -27.88
CA LYS A 543 -2.03 19.67 -28.03
C LYS A 543 -2.26 20.32 -26.66
N PRO A 544 -2.31 21.66 -26.57
CA PRO A 544 -2.70 22.36 -25.34
C PRO A 544 -4.05 21.88 -24.77
N SER A 545 -5.04 21.59 -25.61
CA SER A 545 -6.32 21.00 -25.19
C SER A 545 -6.19 19.64 -24.49
N VAL A 546 -5.25 18.79 -24.92
CA VAL A 546 -4.99 17.50 -24.26
C VAL A 546 -4.40 17.72 -22.87
N LEU A 547 -3.37 18.57 -22.73
CA LEU A 547 -2.81 18.90 -21.41
C LEU A 547 -3.85 19.55 -20.49
N PHE A 548 -4.74 20.36 -21.03
CA PHE A 548 -5.85 20.93 -20.26
C PHE A 548 -6.72 19.82 -19.64
N ASN A 549 -7.10 18.79 -20.41
CA ASN A 549 -7.86 17.65 -19.87
C ASN A 549 -7.08 16.83 -18.84
N LEU A 550 -5.76 16.69 -19.03
CA LEU A 550 -4.87 16.01 -18.09
C LEU A 550 -4.67 16.76 -16.75
N LEU A 551 -5.05 18.04 -16.67
CA LEU A 551 -4.82 18.89 -15.49
C LEU A 551 -6.11 19.48 -14.87
N LYS A 552 -7.20 19.56 -15.63
CA LYS A 552 -8.39 20.33 -15.24
C LYS A 552 -9.36 19.49 -14.38
N GLY A 553 -9.82 20.11 -13.29
CA GLY A 553 -10.93 19.61 -12.47
C GLY A 553 -10.47 18.95 -11.17
N GLU A 554 -11.43 18.48 -10.38
CA GLU A 554 -11.14 17.63 -9.21
C GLU A 554 -10.73 16.22 -9.64
N ASN A 555 -11.22 15.75 -10.80
CA ASN A 555 -10.91 14.46 -11.42
C ASN A 555 -10.33 14.67 -12.83
N PRO A 556 -9.02 14.94 -12.97
CA PRO A 556 -8.37 15.09 -14.28
C PRO A 556 -8.38 13.77 -15.09
N SER A 557 -8.13 13.83 -16.39
CA SER A 557 -7.92 12.62 -17.20
C SER A 557 -6.55 11.99 -16.92
N LYS A 558 -6.45 10.66 -16.95
CA LYS A 558 -5.16 9.95 -16.91
C LYS A 558 -4.45 10.01 -18.26
N PHE A 559 -3.13 9.87 -18.24
CA PHE A 559 -2.31 9.64 -19.42
C PHE A 559 -2.69 8.31 -20.09
N ARG A 560 -2.55 8.21 -21.41
CA ARG A 560 -3.06 7.08 -22.20
C ARG A 560 -1.99 6.50 -23.10
N LEU A 561 -1.99 5.18 -23.24
CA LEU A 561 -1.27 4.46 -24.29
C LEU A 561 -2.28 4.09 -25.37
N ASN A 562 -2.04 4.47 -26.62
CA ASN A 562 -2.97 4.21 -27.72
C ASN A 562 -2.56 2.93 -28.46
N ILE A 563 -3.54 2.23 -29.04
CA ILE A 563 -3.30 1.03 -29.85
C ILE A 563 -2.47 1.36 -31.10
N VAL A 564 -1.49 0.51 -31.40
CA VAL A 564 -0.54 0.71 -32.51
C VAL A 564 -1.21 0.61 -33.88
N ASP A 565 -2.24 -0.23 -34.01
CA ASP A 565 -2.92 -0.51 -35.29
C ASP A 565 -3.51 0.75 -35.97
N PHE A 566 -3.72 1.85 -35.24
CA PHE A 566 -4.31 3.10 -35.75
C PHE A 566 -3.36 4.31 -35.66
N MET A 567 -2.05 4.07 -35.55
CA MET A 567 -1.05 5.14 -35.55
C MET A 567 -0.91 5.79 -36.93
N ASN A 568 -0.39 7.03 -36.94
CA ASN A 568 -0.26 7.81 -38.17
C ASN A 568 0.75 7.19 -39.16
N ASP A 569 1.76 6.47 -38.67
CA ASP A 569 2.71 5.73 -39.49
C ASP A 569 2.22 4.27 -39.61
N PRO A 570 1.70 3.85 -40.79
CA PRO A 570 1.19 2.51 -40.98
C PRO A 570 2.29 1.44 -41.02
N SER A 571 3.57 1.84 -41.10
CA SER A 571 4.71 0.92 -41.03
C SER A 571 5.12 0.58 -39.59
N GLU A 572 4.50 1.22 -38.59
CA GLU A 572 4.71 0.86 -37.20
C GLU A 572 4.39 -0.62 -36.95
N ASN A 573 5.29 -1.29 -36.21
CA ASN A 573 5.24 -2.73 -35.96
C ASN A 573 5.53 -3.63 -37.19
N GLN A 574 5.76 -3.05 -38.38
CA GLN A 574 5.96 -3.81 -39.63
C GLN A 574 7.40 -3.85 -40.12
N VAL A 575 8.23 -2.84 -39.81
CA VAL A 575 9.62 -2.74 -40.31
C VAL A 575 10.42 -4.02 -40.04
N LEU A 576 10.39 -4.52 -38.80
CA LEU A 576 11.11 -5.74 -38.44
C LEU A 576 10.49 -6.98 -39.10
N THR A 577 9.17 -7.14 -39.05
CA THR A 577 8.49 -8.32 -39.57
C THR A 577 8.67 -8.45 -41.09
N SER A 578 8.58 -7.33 -41.81
CA SER A 578 8.85 -7.29 -43.25
C SER A 578 10.29 -7.68 -43.58
N TRP A 579 11.28 -7.20 -42.82
CA TRP A 579 12.68 -7.61 -43.01
C TRP A 579 12.93 -9.10 -42.73
N LEU A 580 12.15 -9.68 -41.81
CA LEU A 580 12.18 -11.10 -41.46
C LEU A 580 11.34 -11.99 -42.41
N ASN A 581 10.67 -11.41 -43.42
CA ASN A 581 9.72 -12.10 -44.30
C ASN A 581 8.59 -12.82 -43.54
N ILE A 582 8.08 -12.20 -42.47
CA ILE A 582 6.90 -12.64 -41.74
C ILE A 582 5.88 -11.50 -41.69
N ASN A 583 4.60 -11.83 -41.49
CA ASN A 583 3.52 -10.85 -41.48
C ASN A 583 2.76 -10.92 -40.16
N ASN A 584 2.35 -9.76 -39.64
CA ASN A 584 1.39 -9.65 -38.56
C ASN A 584 -0.01 -9.47 -39.17
N HIS A 585 -0.98 -10.28 -38.76
CA HIS A 585 -2.37 -10.15 -39.25
C HIS A 585 -3.13 -9.14 -38.39
N PRO A 586 -3.91 -8.21 -38.98
CA PRO A 586 -4.68 -7.22 -38.21
C PRO A 586 -5.64 -7.84 -37.19
N ASP A 587 -6.12 -9.05 -37.45
CA ASP A 587 -7.06 -9.78 -36.59
C ASP A 587 -6.39 -10.50 -35.41
N ASN A 588 -5.10 -10.28 -35.17
CA ASN A 588 -4.41 -10.87 -34.01
C ASN A 588 -5.03 -10.36 -32.70
N GLU A 589 -5.37 -11.28 -31.81
CA GLU A 589 -5.93 -10.98 -30.49
C GLU A 589 -4.91 -10.31 -29.57
N ILE A 590 -3.60 -10.48 -29.81
CA ILE A 590 -2.55 -9.80 -29.05
C ILE A 590 -2.27 -8.44 -29.68
N LYS A 591 -2.54 -7.37 -28.91
CA LYS A 591 -2.40 -5.97 -29.31
C LYS A 591 -1.29 -5.27 -28.56
N SER A 592 -0.68 -4.29 -29.23
CA SER A 592 0.34 -3.41 -28.65
C SER A 592 -0.25 -2.02 -28.46
N PHE A 593 -0.07 -1.46 -27.27
CA PHE A 593 -0.40 -0.09 -26.92
C PHE A 593 0.90 0.66 -26.64
N LEU A 594 1.02 1.89 -27.12
CA LEU A 594 2.21 2.70 -26.87
C LEU A 594 1.91 4.16 -26.60
N ALA A 595 2.88 4.82 -25.97
CA ALA A 595 2.97 6.26 -25.89
C ALA A 595 4.39 6.71 -26.26
N SER A 596 4.46 7.73 -27.11
CA SER A 596 5.71 8.27 -27.64
C SER A 596 6.21 9.47 -26.86
N PHE A 597 7.51 9.53 -26.68
CA PHE A 597 8.26 10.58 -26.01
C PHE A 597 9.49 10.94 -26.86
N SER A 598 10.14 12.04 -26.53
CA SER A 598 11.40 12.45 -27.14
C SER A 598 12.41 12.87 -26.08
N PHE A 599 13.69 12.59 -26.32
CA PHE A 599 14.79 13.11 -25.49
C PHE A 599 14.95 14.63 -25.62
N ASN A 600 14.34 15.23 -26.63
CA ASN A 600 14.44 16.66 -26.92
C ASN A 600 13.22 17.41 -26.38
N HIS A 601 13.35 18.10 -25.23
CA HIS A 601 12.21 18.81 -24.59
C HIS A 601 11.82 20.13 -25.26
N ASN A 602 12.71 20.69 -26.06
CA ASN A 602 12.47 21.95 -26.77
C ASN A 602 13.07 21.86 -28.19
N CYS A 603 12.34 21.20 -29.08
CA CYS A 603 12.77 20.93 -30.45
C CYS A 603 11.79 21.47 -31.47
N LEU A 604 12.29 22.27 -32.41
CA LEU A 604 11.48 22.82 -33.50
C LEU A 604 10.87 21.72 -34.38
N ASN A 605 11.62 20.66 -34.69
CA ASN A 605 11.13 19.55 -35.52
C ASN A 605 9.92 18.90 -34.85
N GLN A 606 10.02 18.61 -33.56
CA GLN A 606 8.91 18.03 -32.78
C GLN A 606 7.68 18.95 -32.73
N PHE A 607 7.87 20.24 -32.48
CA PHE A 607 6.78 21.22 -32.52
C PHE A 607 6.12 21.38 -33.89
N ARG A 608 6.83 21.07 -34.98
CA ARG A 608 6.26 21.09 -36.34
C ARG A 608 5.43 19.83 -36.60
N LEU A 609 5.90 18.68 -36.13
CA LEU A 609 5.32 17.38 -36.39
C LEU A 609 4.12 17.07 -35.49
N TYR A 610 4.18 17.44 -34.21
CA TYR A 610 3.23 16.97 -33.19
C TYR A 610 2.51 18.10 -32.46
N GLY A 611 1.31 17.78 -31.97
CA GLY A 611 0.59 18.62 -31.02
C GLY A 611 0.02 19.93 -31.59
N ASN A 612 0.01 20.11 -32.92
CA ASN A 612 -0.56 21.30 -33.54
C ASN A 612 -2.05 21.45 -33.19
N GLU A 613 -2.42 22.59 -32.62
CA GLU A 613 -3.80 23.00 -32.33
C GLU A 613 -4.34 23.86 -33.47
N ASP A 614 -5.58 23.61 -33.89
CA ASP A 614 -6.24 24.31 -35.00
C ASP A 614 -5.43 24.33 -36.31
N ASN A 615 -4.63 23.28 -36.56
CA ASN A 615 -3.70 23.18 -37.69
C ASN A 615 -2.62 24.28 -37.74
N ILE A 616 -2.34 24.94 -36.60
CA ILE A 616 -1.29 25.95 -36.51
C ILE A 616 0.03 25.27 -36.17
N ILE A 617 1.00 25.33 -37.08
CA ILE A 617 2.32 24.70 -36.92
C ILE A 617 3.07 25.34 -35.74
N GLY A 618 3.59 24.52 -34.83
CA GLY A 618 4.33 25.00 -33.67
C GLY A 618 3.46 25.64 -32.59
N SER A 619 2.14 25.40 -32.62
CA SER A 619 1.22 25.81 -31.55
C SER A 619 1.14 24.80 -30.40
N GLY A 620 1.70 23.61 -30.60
CA GLY A 620 1.73 22.54 -29.61
C GLY A 620 2.54 22.85 -28.36
N ILE A 621 2.55 21.88 -27.46
CA ILE A 621 3.28 21.95 -26.19
C ILE A 621 4.12 20.68 -26.00
N SER A 622 5.20 20.83 -25.26
CA SER A 622 6.04 19.72 -24.82
C SER A 622 5.96 19.60 -23.31
N ILE A 623 5.51 18.46 -22.83
CA ILE A 623 5.41 18.14 -21.41
C ILE A 623 6.65 17.33 -21.05
N ALA A 624 7.59 17.93 -20.31
CA ALA A 624 8.78 17.23 -19.85
C ALA A 624 8.50 16.51 -18.53
N PHE A 625 8.53 15.19 -18.58
CA PHE A 625 8.36 14.32 -17.43
C PHE A 625 9.68 14.08 -16.71
N ASN A 626 9.63 14.05 -15.38
CA ASN A 626 10.74 13.58 -14.56
C ASN A 626 10.86 12.05 -14.61
N LYS A 627 11.93 11.54 -14.01
CA LYS A 627 12.23 10.10 -13.98
C LYS A 627 11.13 9.28 -13.27
N ASP A 628 10.46 9.84 -12.26
CA ASP A 628 9.49 9.13 -11.43
C ASP A 628 8.18 8.81 -12.18
N PHE A 629 8.02 9.31 -13.42
CA PHE A 629 6.94 8.91 -14.31
C PHE A 629 7.14 7.51 -14.91
N PHE A 630 8.36 6.96 -14.91
CA PHE A 630 8.70 5.72 -15.61
C PHE A 630 9.15 4.62 -14.63
N GLY A 631 8.84 3.37 -14.95
CA GLY A 631 9.21 2.20 -14.15
C GLY A 631 10.56 1.59 -14.51
N LEU A 632 11.17 0.87 -13.58
CA LEU A 632 12.42 0.12 -13.80
C LEU A 632 12.20 -1.31 -14.28
N ASN A 633 11.03 -1.89 -13.99
CA ASN A 633 10.78 -3.29 -14.30
C ASN A 633 10.40 -3.47 -15.78
N THR A 634 11.36 -3.96 -16.58
CA THR A 634 11.17 -4.24 -18.02
C THR A 634 10.15 -5.35 -18.29
N GLU A 635 9.77 -6.09 -17.25
CA GLU A 635 8.78 -7.16 -17.32
C GLU A 635 7.34 -6.66 -17.38
N ARG A 636 7.10 -5.38 -17.07
CA ARG A 636 5.73 -4.82 -17.06
C ARG A 636 5.25 -4.35 -18.44
N SER A 637 6.13 -4.37 -19.44
CA SER A 637 5.84 -3.90 -20.80
C SER A 637 4.93 -4.83 -21.60
N ILE A 638 4.66 -6.01 -21.05
CA ILE A 638 3.71 -7.02 -21.55
C ILE A 638 2.83 -7.35 -20.34
N ASN A 639 1.54 -7.58 -20.57
CA ASN A 639 0.60 -7.88 -19.50
C ASN A 639 1.13 -9.00 -18.59
N ASN A 640 1.06 -8.77 -17.28
CA ASN A 640 1.46 -9.70 -16.23
C ASN A 640 0.26 -10.27 -15.47
N GLU A 641 -0.98 -10.01 -15.91
CA GLU A 641 -2.18 -10.39 -15.18
C GLU A 641 -2.28 -11.90 -14.96
N ILE A 642 -2.12 -12.23 -13.68
CA ILE A 642 -3.04 -13.05 -12.89
C ILE A 642 -4.45 -12.89 -13.45
N ILE A 643 -4.96 -13.98 -14.02
CA ILE A 643 -6.33 -14.11 -14.52
C ILE A 643 -7.31 -13.56 -13.47
N SER A 644 -8.24 -12.74 -13.96
CA SER A 644 -9.52 -12.43 -13.34
C SER A 644 -10.17 -13.70 -12.77
N SER A 645 -9.94 -13.96 -11.49
CA SER A 645 -10.92 -14.72 -10.74
C SER A 645 -12.10 -13.80 -10.52
N HIS A 646 -13.28 -14.24 -10.95
CA HIS A 646 -14.49 -13.97 -10.19
C HIS A 646 -14.25 -14.43 -8.75
N SER A 647 -13.61 -13.58 -7.95
CA SER A 647 -13.50 -13.78 -6.51
C SER A 647 -14.83 -13.36 -5.90
N THR A 648 -15.59 -14.40 -5.61
CA THR A 648 -16.56 -14.44 -4.52
C THR A 648 -16.18 -13.48 -3.41
N LYS A 649 -17.09 -12.54 -3.18
CA LYS A 649 -17.25 -11.80 -1.94
C LYS A 649 -17.01 -12.70 -0.74
N SER A 650 -16.10 -12.28 0.13
CA SER A 650 -16.26 -12.45 1.58
C SER A 650 -15.46 -11.36 2.29
N ILE A 651 -16.18 -10.29 2.62
CA ILE A 651 -15.80 -9.27 3.59
C ILE A 651 -16.30 -9.76 4.95
N ASN A 652 -15.48 -9.73 5.99
CA ASN A 652 -15.80 -9.11 7.30
C ASN A 652 -14.65 -9.21 8.34
N PRO A 653 -14.62 -8.34 9.38
CA PRO A 653 -13.52 -7.39 9.52
C PRO A 653 -12.79 -7.40 10.88
N LEU A 654 -11.61 -6.75 10.81
CA LEU A 654 -10.89 -5.99 11.84
C LEU A 654 -10.17 -6.73 12.98
N GLU A 655 -8.86 -6.89 12.77
CA GLU A 655 -7.85 -6.34 13.71
C GLU A 655 -6.51 -6.00 13.01
N ASN A 656 -6.25 -6.50 11.79
CA ASN A 656 -5.02 -6.19 11.03
C ASN A 656 -5.30 -5.59 9.63
N LYS A 657 -5.90 -4.40 9.54
CA LYS A 657 -5.89 -3.64 8.27
C LYS A 657 -4.53 -2.94 8.10
N GLN A 658 -3.50 -3.73 7.79
CA GLN A 658 -2.32 -3.17 7.12
C GLN A 658 -2.75 -2.65 5.74
N ILE A 659 -2.03 -1.65 5.25
CA ILE A 659 -2.21 -1.13 3.89
C ILE A 659 -1.85 -2.25 2.92
N LYS A 660 -2.86 -3.05 2.54
CA LYS A 660 -2.79 -3.77 1.27
C LYS A 660 -2.71 -2.67 0.22
N PHE A 661 -1.64 -2.67 -0.57
CA PHE A 661 -1.74 -2.11 -1.90
C PHE A 661 -2.82 -2.97 -2.56
N GLU A 662 -4.05 -2.48 -2.61
CA GLU A 662 -5.01 -3.03 -3.54
C GLU A 662 -4.29 -3.03 -4.89
N SER A 663 -4.33 -4.19 -5.57
CA SER A 663 -3.98 -4.32 -6.97
C SER A 663 -4.86 -3.33 -7.72
N ASN A 664 -4.40 -2.09 -7.79
CA ASN A 664 -5.12 -1.00 -8.40
C ASN A 664 -5.41 -1.42 -9.84
N ASN A 665 -6.63 -1.15 -10.31
CA ASN A 665 -6.99 -1.10 -11.73
C ASN A 665 -6.22 0.03 -12.48
N ASN A 666 -5.01 0.39 -12.02
CA ASN A 666 -4.09 1.32 -12.65
C ASN A 666 -2.86 0.53 -13.04
N LEU A 667 -2.49 0.68 -14.31
CA LEU A 667 -1.29 0.06 -14.85
C LEU A 667 -0.06 0.50 -14.03
N HIS A 668 0.70 -0.47 -13.51
CA HIS A 668 1.94 -0.20 -12.81
C HIS A 668 2.92 0.61 -13.68
N PHE A 669 3.85 1.35 -13.06
CA PHE A 669 4.78 2.18 -13.81
C PHE A 669 5.51 1.37 -14.89
N LEU A 670 5.39 1.80 -16.15
CA LEU A 670 5.94 1.11 -17.30
C LEU A 670 7.36 1.62 -17.61
N PRO A 671 8.24 0.73 -18.08
CA PRO A 671 9.57 1.08 -18.56
C PRO A 671 9.53 1.95 -19.82
N LEU A 672 10.58 2.76 -19.98
CA LEU A 672 10.82 3.55 -21.18
C LEU A 672 11.91 2.90 -22.03
N TYR A 673 11.68 2.81 -23.34
CA TYR A 673 12.61 2.23 -24.31
C TYR A 673 12.98 3.23 -25.39
N ARG A 674 14.24 3.25 -25.81
CA ARG A 674 14.70 3.96 -27.00
C ARG A 674 14.20 3.27 -28.26
N CYS A 675 13.78 4.04 -29.26
CA CYS A 675 13.57 3.48 -30.59
C CYS A 675 14.91 3.15 -31.27
N LEU A 676 14.92 2.03 -31.99
CA LEU A 676 15.95 1.67 -32.95
C LEU A 676 15.48 2.09 -34.33
N TYR A 677 16.20 3.01 -34.95
CA TYR A 677 16.01 3.37 -36.35
C TYR A 677 16.75 2.35 -37.20
N PHE A 678 16.03 1.70 -38.12
CA PHE A 678 16.54 0.64 -38.96
C PHE A 678 16.10 0.85 -40.40
N ASP A 679 17.06 0.79 -41.32
CA ASP A 679 16.81 0.70 -42.76
C ASP A 679 17.06 -0.75 -43.21
N PRO A 680 16.00 -1.50 -43.55
CA PRO A 680 16.10 -2.87 -44.02
C PRO A 680 16.94 -3.05 -45.30
N GLU A 681 17.01 -2.03 -46.17
CA GLU A 681 17.69 -2.11 -47.46
C GLU A 681 19.20 -1.91 -47.33
N THR A 682 19.61 -0.88 -46.58
CA THR A 682 21.03 -0.53 -46.40
C THR A 682 21.68 -1.22 -45.20
N GLY A 683 20.88 -1.72 -44.25
CA GLY A 683 21.36 -2.22 -42.96
C GLY A 683 21.79 -1.11 -41.99
N TYR A 684 21.48 0.15 -42.32
CA TYR A 684 21.73 1.29 -41.45
C TYR A 684 20.94 1.17 -40.15
N MET A 685 21.60 1.46 -39.03
CA MET A 685 21.00 1.45 -37.70
C MET A 685 21.47 2.67 -36.92
N ALA A 686 20.55 3.29 -36.18
CA ALA A 686 20.83 4.36 -35.22
C ALA A 686 19.91 4.23 -34.00
N LEU A 687 20.36 4.71 -32.85
CA LEU A 687 19.53 4.77 -31.65
C LEU A 687 19.00 6.18 -31.45
N ALA A 688 17.72 6.27 -31.08
CA ALA A 688 17.16 7.52 -30.61
C ALA A 688 17.96 8.06 -29.43
N LYS A 689 18.33 9.34 -29.50
CA LYS A 689 19.17 10.01 -28.52
C LYS A 689 18.82 11.49 -28.48
N ARG A 690 19.36 12.21 -27.50
CA ARG A 690 19.19 13.66 -27.47
C ARG A 690 19.94 14.28 -28.64
N ASN A 691 19.42 15.34 -29.25
CA ASN A 691 20.15 16.09 -30.28
C ASN A 691 21.11 17.13 -29.66
N LYS A 692 22.23 17.40 -30.35
CA LYS A 692 23.28 18.30 -29.84
C LYS A 692 22.77 19.75 -29.68
N GLN A 693 21.91 20.20 -30.58
CA GLN A 693 21.37 21.56 -30.55
C GLN A 693 20.49 21.82 -29.32
N SER A 694 19.56 20.91 -28.99
CA SER A 694 18.71 21.04 -27.81
C SER A 694 19.51 20.92 -26.51
N PHE A 695 20.60 20.14 -26.53
CA PHE A 695 21.54 20.06 -25.41
C PHE A 695 22.23 21.41 -25.16
N TYR A 696 22.69 22.05 -26.22
CA TYR A 696 23.23 23.42 -26.17
C TYR A 696 22.20 24.43 -25.69
N LEU A 697 20.98 24.40 -26.24
CA LEU A 697 19.93 25.35 -25.91
C LEU A 697 19.59 25.35 -24.41
N GLU A 698 19.57 24.17 -23.79
CA GLU A 698 19.27 24.05 -22.37
C GLU A 698 20.36 24.68 -21.50
N ASN A 699 21.64 24.51 -21.87
CA ASN A 699 22.78 24.92 -21.06
C ASN A 699 23.33 26.31 -21.41
N LYS A 700 22.81 26.97 -22.47
CA LYS A 700 23.36 28.23 -23.03
C LYS A 700 23.54 29.38 -22.04
N ASN A 701 22.69 29.44 -21.00
CA ASN A 701 22.69 30.53 -20.02
C ASN A 701 23.56 30.22 -18.79
N GLU A 702 24.07 29.00 -18.66
CA GLU A 702 24.70 28.50 -17.44
C GLU A 702 26.15 28.02 -17.66
N LYS A 703 26.50 27.61 -18.89
CA LYS A 703 27.78 26.99 -19.21
C LYS A 703 28.37 27.59 -20.50
N THR A 704 29.70 27.58 -20.60
CA THR A 704 30.39 27.95 -21.84
C THR A 704 30.30 26.82 -22.88
N PRO A 705 30.42 27.10 -24.18
CA PRO A 705 30.39 26.08 -25.23
C PRO A 705 31.36 24.92 -25.00
N GLU A 706 32.57 25.19 -24.49
CA GLU A 706 33.60 24.17 -24.27
C GLU A 706 33.19 23.14 -23.21
N ILE A 707 32.52 23.60 -22.14
CA ILE A 707 31.98 22.73 -21.09
C ILE A 707 30.83 21.89 -21.66
N ILE A 708 29.96 22.51 -22.47
CA ILE A 708 28.84 21.82 -23.11
C ILE A 708 29.35 20.74 -24.07
N ASP A 709 30.37 21.01 -24.88
CA ASP A 709 30.98 20.01 -25.75
C ASP A 709 31.57 18.84 -24.95
N SER A 710 32.28 19.11 -23.86
CA SER A 710 32.85 18.05 -23.02
C SER A 710 31.79 17.16 -22.39
N GLU A 711 30.69 17.73 -21.89
CA GLU A 711 29.58 16.94 -21.32
C GLU A 711 28.80 16.18 -22.40
N TRP A 712 28.69 16.74 -23.60
CA TRP A 712 28.10 16.06 -24.74
C TRP A 712 28.94 14.84 -25.16
N ASP A 713 30.26 14.98 -25.21
CA ASP A 713 31.15 13.88 -25.56
C ASP A 713 31.11 12.76 -24.51
N ASP A 714 31.03 13.11 -23.21
CA ASP A 714 30.83 12.15 -22.12
C ASP A 714 29.48 11.41 -22.23
N TYR A 715 28.42 12.13 -22.58
CA TYR A 715 27.10 11.56 -22.85
C TYR A 715 27.13 10.56 -24.01
N ILE A 716 27.71 10.93 -25.15
CA ILE A 716 27.83 10.06 -26.32
C ILE A 716 28.71 8.86 -26.01
N GLY A 717 29.80 9.04 -25.27
CA GLY A 717 30.65 7.96 -24.79
C GLY A 717 29.89 6.97 -23.92
N THR A 718 29.10 7.47 -22.97
CA THR A 718 28.28 6.66 -22.04
C THR A 718 27.11 5.97 -22.76
N LEU A 719 26.56 6.57 -23.81
CA LEU A 719 25.49 5.97 -24.60
C LEU A 719 25.96 4.67 -25.27
N ASP A 720 27.25 4.58 -25.64
CA ASP A 720 27.88 3.45 -26.34
C ASP A 720 27.01 2.92 -27.50
N GLU A 721 26.58 3.83 -28.37
CA GLU A 721 25.68 3.50 -29.47
C GLU A 721 26.29 2.43 -30.38
N SER A 722 27.58 2.55 -30.71
CA SER A 722 28.27 1.56 -31.55
C SER A 722 28.31 0.17 -30.92
N GLY A 723 28.58 0.06 -29.61
CA GLY A 723 28.61 -1.22 -28.91
C GLY A 723 27.22 -1.85 -28.83
N LYS A 724 26.19 -1.04 -28.54
CA LYS A 724 24.79 -1.48 -28.53
C LYS A 724 24.31 -1.95 -29.90
N ILE A 725 24.52 -1.16 -30.95
CA ILE A 725 24.15 -1.52 -32.32
C ILE A 725 24.85 -2.80 -32.77
N SER A 726 26.14 -2.97 -32.44
CA SER A 726 26.87 -4.20 -32.75
C SER A 726 26.21 -5.44 -32.13
N LYS A 727 25.83 -5.35 -30.84
CA LYS A 727 25.11 -6.42 -30.12
C LYS A 727 23.73 -6.69 -30.72
N ILE A 728 22.95 -5.63 -30.99
CA ILE A 728 21.61 -5.74 -31.60
C ILE A 728 21.71 -6.40 -32.97
N ARG A 729 22.64 -5.96 -33.82
CA ARG A 729 22.82 -6.51 -35.17
C ARG A 729 23.15 -8.00 -35.15
N SER A 730 24.03 -8.43 -34.23
CA SER A 730 24.32 -9.85 -34.05
C SER A 730 23.06 -10.63 -33.67
N LYS A 731 22.30 -10.15 -32.68
CA LYS A 731 21.09 -10.81 -32.19
C LYS A 731 19.98 -10.86 -33.25
N LEU A 732 19.75 -9.78 -33.99
CA LEU A 732 18.78 -9.74 -35.10
C LEU A 732 19.16 -10.70 -36.23
N LYS A 733 20.47 -10.86 -36.51
CA LYS A 733 20.95 -11.85 -37.47
C LYS A 733 20.64 -13.28 -37.01
N ASP A 734 20.83 -13.59 -35.73
CA ASP A 734 20.52 -14.91 -35.17
C ASP A 734 19.00 -15.17 -35.20
N ILE A 735 18.18 -14.18 -34.82
CA ILE A 735 16.71 -14.23 -34.95
C ILE A 735 16.31 -14.53 -36.40
N ARG A 736 16.89 -13.80 -37.37
CA ARG A 736 16.60 -14.01 -38.79
C ARG A 736 16.94 -15.42 -39.25
N ASN A 737 18.11 -15.95 -38.88
CA ASN A 737 18.50 -17.31 -39.23
C ASN A 737 17.49 -18.34 -38.66
N PHE A 738 17.10 -18.18 -37.40
CA PHE A 738 16.10 -19.07 -36.78
C PHE A 738 14.74 -18.97 -37.46
N ILE A 739 14.27 -17.77 -37.80
CA ILE A 739 13.00 -17.55 -38.49
C ILE A 739 13.04 -18.12 -39.91
N GLU A 740 14.13 -17.94 -40.66
CA GLU A 740 14.31 -18.54 -41.98
C GLU A 740 14.29 -20.07 -41.92
N GLU A 741 14.96 -20.68 -40.94
CA GLU A 741 14.95 -22.13 -40.73
C GLU A 741 13.55 -22.66 -40.36
N LEU A 742 12.78 -21.93 -39.55
CA LEU A 742 11.42 -22.29 -39.18
C LEU A 742 10.46 -22.11 -40.36
N SER A 743 10.57 -21.02 -41.11
CA SER A 743 9.71 -20.69 -42.26
C SER A 743 9.93 -21.65 -43.44
N ASN A 744 11.16 -22.14 -43.62
CA ASN A 744 11.51 -23.12 -44.66
C ASN A 744 11.20 -24.57 -44.27
N ASN A 745 10.69 -24.82 -43.05
CA ASN A 745 10.35 -26.17 -42.63
C ASN A 745 9.03 -26.62 -43.28
N HIS A 746 9.11 -27.60 -44.19
CA HIS A 746 7.97 -28.13 -44.95
C HIS A 746 6.78 -28.59 -44.08
N GLU A 747 7.03 -29.12 -42.87
CA GLU A 747 5.93 -29.55 -42.00
C GLU A 747 5.30 -28.36 -41.25
N LEU A 748 6.06 -27.30 -40.96
CA LEU A 748 5.52 -26.06 -40.36
C LEU A 748 4.73 -25.24 -41.37
N GLN A 749 5.09 -25.28 -42.66
CA GLN A 749 4.34 -24.61 -43.74
C GLN A 749 2.89 -25.11 -43.88
N LYS A 750 2.54 -26.24 -43.26
CA LYS A 750 1.16 -26.73 -43.17
C LYS A 750 0.30 -25.93 -42.18
N ILE A 751 0.91 -25.15 -41.30
CA ILE A 751 0.23 -24.27 -40.36
C ILE A 751 -0.18 -23.01 -41.12
N SER A 752 -1.49 -22.79 -41.28
CA SER A 752 -2.02 -21.68 -42.08
C SER A 752 -1.60 -20.30 -41.59
N ASN A 753 -1.36 -20.15 -40.28
CA ASN A 753 -0.97 -18.88 -39.65
C ASN A 753 0.46 -18.91 -39.08
N LEU A 754 1.38 -19.66 -39.70
CA LEU A 754 2.77 -19.80 -39.24
C LEU A 754 3.46 -18.44 -39.04
N HIS A 755 3.36 -17.56 -40.04
CA HIS A 755 4.03 -16.25 -40.01
C HIS A 755 3.49 -15.35 -38.90
N GLU A 756 2.19 -15.44 -38.58
CA GLU A 756 1.58 -14.70 -37.48
C GLU A 756 2.13 -15.19 -36.13
N LEU A 757 2.22 -16.51 -35.92
CA LEU A 757 2.78 -17.09 -34.70
C LEU A 757 4.26 -16.72 -34.52
N LEU A 758 5.04 -16.68 -35.61
CA LEU A 758 6.43 -16.22 -35.56
C LEU A 758 6.53 -14.71 -35.26
N SER A 759 5.59 -13.91 -35.75
CA SER A 759 5.57 -12.46 -35.47
C SER A 759 5.39 -12.15 -33.98
N LEU A 760 4.61 -12.98 -33.26
CA LEU A 760 4.44 -12.87 -31.81
C LEU A 760 5.75 -13.01 -31.03
N ALA A 761 6.74 -13.75 -31.55
CA ALA A 761 8.04 -13.97 -30.89
C ALA A 761 8.94 -12.73 -30.94
N VAL A 762 8.68 -11.80 -31.87
CA VAL A 762 9.44 -10.56 -32.06
C VAL A 762 8.61 -9.31 -31.77
N LEU A 763 7.33 -9.47 -31.43
CA LEU A 763 6.40 -8.37 -31.11
C LEU A 763 6.94 -7.39 -30.04
N PRO A 764 7.60 -7.84 -28.94
CA PRO A 764 8.12 -6.94 -27.91
C PRO A 764 9.15 -5.90 -28.37
N ILE A 765 9.82 -6.14 -29.50
CA ILE A 765 10.76 -5.19 -30.10
C ILE A 765 10.23 -4.59 -31.40
N SER A 766 9.21 -5.19 -32.01
CA SER A 766 8.66 -4.72 -33.29
C SER A 766 8.07 -3.32 -33.16
N CYS A 767 7.45 -3.00 -32.02
CA CYS A 767 6.96 -1.65 -31.70
C CYS A 767 8.07 -0.67 -31.27
N LEU A 768 9.31 -1.12 -31.11
CA LEU A 768 10.47 -0.28 -30.78
C LEU A 768 11.38 -0.02 -31.99
N ILE A 769 11.16 -0.72 -33.11
CA ILE A 769 11.92 -0.55 -34.34
C ILE A 769 11.13 0.30 -35.32
N LYS A 770 11.73 1.38 -35.80
CA LYS A 770 11.14 2.32 -36.76
C LYS A 770 12.03 2.44 -37.98
N HIS A 771 11.44 2.83 -39.11
CA HIS A 771 12.22 3.05 -40.32
C HIS A 771 13.20 4.22 -40.12
N ALA A 772 14.43 4.10 -40.63
CA ALA A 772 15.46 5.14 -40.46
C ALA A 772 15.09 6.52 -41.04
N ALA A 773 14.13 6.57 -41.96
CA ALA A 773 13.58 7.83 -42.46
C ALA A 773 12.95 8.73 -41.38
N PHE A 774 12.62 8.17 -40.22
CA PHE A 774 12.05 8.90 -39.08
C PHE A 774 13.08 9.20 -37.98
N GLU A 775 14.38 9.08 -38.26
CA GLU A 775 15.45 9.29 -37.27
C GLU A 775 15.37 10.66 -36.58
N ASP A 776 14.97 11.71 -37.31
CA ASP A 776 14.81 13.09 -36.80
C ASP A 776 13.76 13.21 -35.67
N GLU A 777 12.96 12.17 -35.43
CA GLU A 777 11.98 12.14 -34.35
C GLU A 777 12.62 11.93 -32.96
N ASP A 778 13.82 11.34 -32.89
CA ASP A 778 14.52 11.00 -31.64
C ASP A 778 13.57 10.43 -30.57
N GLU A 779 12.84 9.39 -30.96
CA GLU A 779 11.68 8.86 -30.24
C GLU A 779 12.07 7.81 -29.19
N CYS A 780 11.39 7.85 -28.04
CA CYS A 780 11.37 6.77 -27.06
C CYS A 780 9.93 6.43 -26.71
N ARG A 781 9.68 5.18 -26.31
CA ARG A 781 8.33 4.61 -26.19
C ARG A 781 8.14 3.93 -24.85
N MET A 782 6.98 4.15 -24.25
CA MET A 782 6.39 3.20 -23.31
C MET A 782 5.50 2.26 -24.10
N ILE A 783 5.55 0.97 -23.79
CA ILE A 783 4.77 -0.05 -24.48
C ILE A 783 4.03 -0.93 -23.46
N TYR A 784 2.84 -1.37 -23.84
CA TYR A 784 2.05 -2.36 -23.12
C TYR A 784 1.42 -3.31 -24.13
N ILE A 785 1.80 -4.59 -24.06
CA ILE A 785 1.34 -5.63 -24.98
C ILE A 785 0.39 -6.56 -24.23
N THR A 786 -0.82 -6.76 -24.74
CA THR A 786 -1.85 -7.53 -24.05
C THR A 786 -2.85 -8.18 -25.00
N HIS A 787 -3.72 -9.04 -24.48
CA HIS A 787 -4.86 -9.59 -25.20
C HIS A 787 -5.96 -8.53 -25.38
N ILE A 788 -6.68 -8.53 -26.50
CA ILE A 788 -7.73 -7.55 -26.83
C ILE A 788 -8.90 -7.52 -25.84
N ALA A 789 -9.06 -8.59 -25.06
CA ALA A 789 -10.06 -8.73 -24.00
C ALA A 789 -9.53 -8.40 -22.59
N ASP A 790 -8.39 -7.71 -22.48
CA ASP A 790 -7.84 -7.22 -21.21
C ASP A 790 -8.75 -6.13 -20.61
N ASP A 791 -9.09 -6.27 -19.33
CA ASP A 791 -9.97 -5.35 -18.59
C ASP A 791 -9.37 -3.94 -18.45
N ASN A 792 -8.06 -3.77 -18.66
CA ASN A 792 -7.37 -2.48 -18.68
C ASN A 792 -7.59 -1.69 -19.99
N ILE A 793 -8.14 -2.32 -21.04
CA ILE A 793 -8.44 -1.65 -22.30
C ILE A 793 -9.74 -0.85 -22.15
N VAL A 794 -9.65 0.45 -22.41
CA VAL A 794 -10.81 1.33 -22.39
C VAL A 794 -11.40 1.46 -23.79
N GLU A 795 -12.66 1.05 -23.90
CA GLU A 795 -13.45 1.18 -25.11
C GLU A 795 -14.02 2.61 -25.25
N PRO A 796 -14.01 3.19 -26.46
CA PRO A 796 -14.64 4.48 -26.74
C PRO A 796 -16.17 4.38 -26.60
N GLN A 797 -16.81 5.38 -25.97
CA GLN A 797 -18.26 5.41 -25.78
C GLN A 797 -19.05 5.65 -27.09
N ASP A 798 -18.41 6.22 -28.10
CA ASP A 798 -19.04 6.57 -29.38
C ASP A 798 -18.38 5.82 -30.55
N TYR A 799 -19.19 5.33 -31.49
CA TYR A 799 -18.72 4.61 -32.69
C TYR A 799 -17.76 5.45 -33.56
N GLN A 800 -17.91 6.78 -33.57
CA GLN A 800 -17.01 7.68 -34.32
C GLN A 800 -15.57 7.65 -33.78
N SER A 801 -15.37 7.16 -32.56
CA SER A 801 -14.07 6.98 -31.92
C SER A 801 -13.64 5.51 -31.88
N ALA A 802 -14.27 4.60 -32.63
CA ALA A 802 -13.97 3.16 -32.62
C ALA A 802 -12.50 2.81 -32.89
N ASN A 803 -11.75 3.67 -33.59
CA ASN A 803 -10.31 3.51 -33.83
C ASN A 803 -9.44 4.05 -32.65
N SER A 804 -10.02 4.28 -31.48
CA SER A 804 -9.35 4.90 -30.33
C SER A 804 -9.43 4.01 -29.10
N LEU A 805 -8.98 2.76 -29.24
CA LEU A 805 -8.70 1.91 -28.08
C LEU A 805 -7.45 2.42 -27.37
N TYR A 806 -7.51 2.52 -26.06
CA TYR A 806 -6.38 2.95 -25.24
C TYR A 806 -6.37 2.26 -23.89
N VAL A 807 -5.20 2.27 -23.26
CA VAL A 807 -5.01 1.87 -21.86
C VAL A 807 -4.73 3.11 -21.03
N GLU A 808 -5.42 3.23 -19.89
CA GLU A 808 -5.13 4.29 -18.93
C GLU A 808 -3.89 3.98 -18.11
N TYR A 809 -3.01 4.97 -17.96
CA TYR A 809 -1.77 4.84 -17.23
C TYR A 809 -1.84 5.49 -15.85
N THR A 810 -1.56 6.78 -15.74
CA THR A 810 -1.56 7.50 -14.45
C THR A 810 -1.84 8.99 -14.65
N TYR A 811 -2.11 9.69 -13.54
CA TYR A 811 -2.21 11.16 -13.54
C TYR A 811 -0.84 11.78 -13.74
N VAL A 812 -0.75 12.84 -14.54
CA VAL A 812 0.55 13.40 -14.95
C VAL A 812 1.09 14.50 -14.04
N GLU A 813 0.19 15.18 -13.29
CA GLU A 813 0.45 16.51 -12.73
C GLU A 813 1.64 16.58 -11.74
N GLU A 814 1.90 15.49 -11.02
CA GLU A 814 3.00 15.37 -10.04
C GLU A 814 4.36 15.06 -10.70
N TYR A 815 4.33 14.55 -11.93
CA TYR A 815 5.52 14.09 -12.65
C TYR A 815 6.05 15.12 -13.67
N ILE A 816 5.33 16.22 -13.86
CA ILE A 816 5.74 17.29 -14.77
C ILE A 816 6.90 18.08 -14.15
N ASP A 817 8.04 18.09 -14.83
CA ASP A 817 9.18 18.97 -14.49
C ASP A 817 9.00 20.35 -15.12
N ASN A 818 8.89 20.39 -16.46
CA ASN A 818 8.75 21.62 -17.23
C ASN A 818 7.71 21.47 -18.34
N ILE A 819 7.12 22.59 -18.73
CA ILE A 819 6.27 22.66 -19.93
C ILE A 819 6.86 23.68 -20.89
N TYR A 820 7.18 23.23 -22.09
CA TYR A 820 7.64 24.09 -23.18
C TYR A 820 6.48 24.40 -24.11
N LEU A 821 6.19 25.68 -24.25
CA LEU A 821 5.17 26.19 -25.16
C LEU A 821 5.81 26.37 -26.54
N GLY A 822 5.20 25.79 -27.58
CA GLY A 822 5.65 25.96 -28.95
C GLY A 822 5.69 27.44 -29.37
N PRO A 823 6.45 27.79 -30.42
CA PRO A 823 6.67 29.19 -30.78
C PRO A 823 5.36 29.97 -31.09
N GLN A 824 4.35 29.28 -31.64
CA GLN A 824 3.01 29.80 -31.94
C GLN A 824 1.94 29.39 -30.93
N CYS A 825 2.31 28.89 -29.75
CA CYS A 825 1.35 28.56 -28.71
C CYS A 825 0.58 29.81 -28.26
N LYS A 826 -0.76 29.72 -28.21
CA LYS A 826 -1.63 30.87 -27.92
C LYS A 826 -1.43 31.38 -26.49
N MET A 827 -1.47 32.70 -26.33
CA MET A 827 -1.28 33.36 -25.03
C MET A 827 -2.28 32.90 -23.96
N GLN A 828 -3.52 32.60 -24.35
CA GLN A 828 -4.55 32.10 -23.45
C GLN A 828 -4.15 30.79 -22.74
N HIS A 829 -3.48 29.86 -23.43
CA HIS A 829 -3.03 28.59 -22.84
C HIS A 829 -1.94 28.84 -21.81
N LYS A 830 -1.01 29.76 -22.12
CA LYS A 830 0.03 30.20 -21.18
C LYS A 830 -0.58 30.78 -19.90
N ILE A 831 -1.54 31.70 -20.03
CA ILE A 831 -2.20 32.34 -18.88
C ILE A 831 -2.93 31.30 -18.03
N TRP A 832 -3.64 30.36 -18.67
CA TRP A 832 -4.34 29.31 -17.95
C TRP A 832 -3.38 28.42 -17.14
N LEU A 833 -2.30 27.93 -17.77
CA LEU A 833 -1.28 27.11 -17.08
C LEU A 833 -0.62 27.88 -15.92
N GLN A 834 -0.29 29.16 -16.13
CA GLN A 834 0.27 30.01 -15.08
C GLN A 834 -0.67 30.13 -13.88
N ASN A 835 -1.98 30.30 -14.14
CA ASN A 835 -2.97 30.40 -13.07
C ASN A 835 -3.17 29.06 -12.34
N HIS A 836 -3.23 27.95 -13.08
CA HIS A 836 -3.39 26.60 -12.54
C HIS A 836 -2.27 26.27 -11.54
N PHE A 837 -1.01 26.45 -11.95
CA PHE A 837 0.13 26.13 -11.10
C PHE A 837 0.34 27.12 -9.95
N LYS A 838 -0.01 28.41 -10.11
CA LYS A 838 0.08 29.40 -9.02
C LYS A 838 -0.92 29.18 -7.88
N LYS A 839 -2.09 28.62 -8.17
CA LYS A 839 -3.13 28.38 -7.14
C LYS A 839 -2.78 27.24 -6.19
N LYS A 840 -2.01 26.25 -6.64
CA LYS A 840 -1.59 25.11 -5.83
C LYS A 840 -0.25 25.43 -5.15
N ARG A 841 -0.21 25.48 -3.81
CA ARG A 841 1.07 25.56 -3.07
C ARG A 841 1.80 24.24 -3.24
N ARG A 842 2.79 24.20 -4.12
CA ARG A 842 3.58 22.99 -4.43
C ARG A 842 4.99 23.10 -3.85
N GLU A 843 5.57 21.95 -3.53
CA GLU A 843 6.98 21.85 -3.12
C GLU A 843 7.93 22.12 -4.30
N ARG A 844 7.53 21.74 -5.54
CA ARG A 844 8.31 21.95 -6.76
C ARG A 844 7.60 22.90 -7.73
N GLU A 845 8.30 23.93 -8.18
CA GLU A 845 7.79 24.90 -9.17
C GLU A 845 7.93 24.34 -10.59
N ILE A 846 6.82 24.21 -11.32
CA ILE A 846 6.81 23.84 -12.75
C ILE A 846 7.13 25.08 -13.59
N LYS A 847 8.21 25.03 -14.38
CA LYS A 847 8.58 26.15 -15.25
C LYS A 847 7.81 26.08 -16.57
N LEU A 848 7.22 27.21 -16.94
CA LEU A 848 6.59 27.44 -18.25
C LEU A 848 7.55 28.20 -19.16
N ILE A 849 8.10 27.51 -20.15
CA ILE A 849 9.18 28.03 -21.02
C ILE A 849 8.60 28.23 -22.42
N LYS A 850 8.66 29.44 -22.97
CA LYS A 850 8.28 29.66 -24.38
C LYS A 850 9.46 29.31 -25.27
N SER A 851 9.23 28.44 -26.26
CA SER A 851 10.24 28.12 -27.27
C SER A 851 10.55 29.36 -28.12
N GLU A 852 11.84 29.70 -28.22
CA GLU A 852 12.37 30.79 -29.05
C GLU A 852 12.80 30.30 -30.43
N MET A 853 12.44 29.06 -30.79
CA MET A 853 12.87 28.45 -32.05
C MET A 853 12.27 29.19 -33.26
N PRO A 854 13.07 29.48 -34.29
CA PRO A 854 12.57 30.17 -35.47
C PRO A 854 11.67 29.23 -36.29
N LEU A 855 10.39 29.59 -36.46
CA LEU A 855 9.53 28.94 -37.47
C LEU A 855 9.80 29.59 -38.83
N ARG A 856 9.86 28.76 -39.87
CA ARG A 856 9.98 29.23 -41.25
C ARG A 856 8.67 29.80 -41.76
#